data_AF-A0AAV6JSN5-F1
#
_entry.id   AF-A0AAV6JSN5-F1
#
_cell.length_a   1.000
_cell.length_b   1.000
_cell.length_c   1.000
_cell.angle_alpha   90.00
_cell.angle_beta   90.00
_cell.angle_gamma   90.00
#
_symmetry.space_group_name_H-M   'P 1'
#
loop_
_entity.id
_entity.type
_entity.pdbx_description
1 polymer ?
#
loop_
_entity_poly.entity_id
_entity_poly.type
_entity_poly.pdbx_seq_one_letter_code
_entity_poly.pdbx_strand_id
1 'polypeptide(L)'
;MADGDSERVVYLHGDLDLKIMEARNLPNMDMLSERFRRCFTAFDVTCGRPKQGQHRHRKIITSDPYVTVCLAGATVARTRVIANSQDPKWDEQFHVPLAHPVSQVEFQVKDNDMFGADLIGVAAVPAEMILSGEVIKEWFPIIGSYGKPPKPDCAVFLEMRFVPCDENPVYNNSDPGRFDVDRSYFPVRHGGNVTLYQDAHVPENALPEIELEEEMVFSHGKCWEDICHAILEAHHLVYIVGWSIFHKVRLVREPSKPLPSGGNLILGDLLKYKSQEGVRVLLLVWDDKTSHSKLFIKTWFIFKLVKVNFLNVDVQVICVQAGVMGTHDEETRRFFKHSSVTCVLSPRYASSKLSIFKQQACFIPWSMRLWLDMCIVYHRLSMDALHYPFQKGLTVSLNLAINVPLWVVGTLYTHHQKCVIVDTQAHGNNRKLTAFIGGLDLCDGRYDTPEHRLFRDLNTVFQDDYHNPTLPAGGSKGPRQPWHDLHCKIEGPAAYDVLKNFEQRWRKATKWSEFGQRFKRISHWHDDALIKIERISWILSPNPSIPDDDPQLWVSKEDDPQNWHVQVFRSIDSGSLKGFPKDVHTAEAQNLVCAKNLVIDWSIQTAYIQAIRSAQHFIYIENQYFLGSSYAWPSYKSAALRKHHLQWGSHCIRVLKFKANECLTQKATLGLQDINKILSRISPWGGPCDLSRQSLVGSDILEEDFEDLLEEHLEGADNLIPMELALKIASKIRAKERFAVYVVIPMWPEGVPTSASVQEILFWQGQTMQMMYEIIAHELKAMNLDNAHPKDYLNFYCLGNREECPVESSDATKQPSANGDAVSASQKFGRFMIYVHAKGMIVDDEYVILGSANINQRSMAGSRDTEIAMGAYQPHHTWAKKKKHPHGQVYGYRMSLWAEHLGKLDKCFKEPYSLACVKSMNKIADENWKGFSSEEFTRLQGHLLRYPVEVDVNGKVGPLPGQENFPDVGGKVIGARTTLPDALTT
;
A
#
# COMPACT_ATOMS: atom_id res chain seq x y z
N MET A 1 42.63 25.27 18.06
CA MET A 1 41.28 25.65 17.61
C MET A 1 41.03 24.97 16.29
N ALA A 2 40.26 23.89 16.32
CA ALA A 2 39.62 23.23 15.18
C ALA A 2 38.73 22.16 15.84
N ASP A 3 37.66 22.61 16.49
CA ASP A 3 36.56 21.71 16.84
C ASP A 3 35.90 21.28 15.53
N GLY A 4 35.67 19.98 15.39
CA GLY A 4 35.11 19.37 14.21
C GLY A 4 33.73 19.94 13.90
N ASP A 5 33.59 20.42 12.67
CA ASP A 5 32.33 20.82 12.07
C ASP A 5 31.44 19.57 12.00
N SER A 6 30.52 19.43 12.94
CA SER A 6 29.47 18.40 12.84
C SER A 6 28.58 18.78 11.67
N GLU A 7 28.55 17.98 10.60
CA GLU A 7 27.70 18.21 9.44
C GLU A 7 26.26 18.57 9.86
N ARG A 8 25.86 19.81 9.56
CA ARG A 8 24.56 20.35 9.97
C ARG A 8 23.45 19.65 9.19
N VAL A 9 22.54 18.99 9.91
CA VAL A 9 21.33 18.39 9.31
C VAL A 9 20.30 19.48 9.04
N VAL A 10 19.79 19.52 7.81
CA VAL A 10 18.75 20.46 7.37
C VAL A 10 17.58 19.72 6.74
N TYR A 11 16.39 20.34 6.72
CA TYR A 11 15.23 19.79 6.03
C TYR A 11 15.19 20.28 4.59
N LEU A 12 15.39 19.37 3.64
CA LEU A 12 15.05 19.62 2.24
C LEU A 12 13.54 19.38 2.08
N HIS A 13 12.74 20.44 2.25
CA HIS A 13 11.28 20.43 2.10
C HIS A 13 10.84 21.29 0.90
N GLY A 14 10.46 20.65 -0.19
CA GLY A 14 10.17 21.33 -1.45
C GLY A 14 10.31 20.40 -2.65
N ASP A 15 10.62 20.98 -3.81
CA ASP A 15 10.76 20.25 -5.08
C ASP A 15 12.19 20.34 -5.61
N LEU A 16 12.77 19.19 -5.92
CA LEU A 16 14.07 19.08 -6.57
C LEU A 16 13.88 18.73 -8.04
N ASP A 17 14.18 19.68 -8.91
CA ASP A 17 14.37 19.44 -10.33
C ASP A 17 15.81 18.95 -10.52
N LEU A 18 15.97 17.66 -10.83
CA LEU A 18 17.26 16.98 -10.92
C LEU A 18 17.43 16.38 -12.31
N LYS A 19 18.57 16.64 -12.94
CA LYS A 19 18.98 16.02 -14.20
C LYS A 19 20.31 15.29 -14.03
N ILE A 20 20.30 13.99 -14.27
CA ILE A 20 21.48 13.13 -14.24
C ILE A 20 21.95 12.95 -15.67
N MET A 21 23.03 13.64 -16.04
CA MET A 21 23.46 13.74 -17.44
C MET A 21 24.34 12.56 -17.83
N GLU A 22 25.54 12.46 -17.26
CA GLU A 22 26.51 11.44 -17.63
C GLU A 22 27.50 11.15 -16.49
N ALA A 23 28.16 9.99 -16.55
CA ALA A 23 29.34 9.72 -15.75
C ALA A 23 30.52 9.42 -16.66
N ARG A 24 31.73 9.58 -16.13
CA ARG A 24 32.97 9.35 -16.87
C ARG A 24 33.93 8.46 -16.09
N ASN A 25 34.76 7.72 -16.83
CA ASN A 25 35.85 6.91 -16.29
C ASN A 25 35.40 5.88 -15.23
N LEU A 26 34.24 5.24 -15.39
CA LEU A 26 33.80 4.18 -14.47
C LEU A 26 34.70 2.93 -14.59
N PRO A 27 34.94 2.18 -13.51
CA PRO A 27 35.66 0.91 -13.56
C PRO A 27 34.87 -0.15 -14.33
N ASN A 28 35.56 -1.09 -14.98
CA ASN A 28 34.93 -2.28 -15.56
C ASN A 28 34.74 -3.32 -14.45
N MET A 29 33.51 -3.51 -14.01
CA MET A 29 33.15 -4.43 -12.92
C MET A 29 32.85 -5.84 -13.44
N ASP A 30 32.34 -5.99 -14.67
CA ASP A 30 32.13 -7.27 -15.34
C ASP A 30 33.40 -8.16 -15.49
N MET A 31 34.59 -7.57 -15.58
CA MET A 31 35.82 -8.36 -15.65
C MET A 31 36.21 -9.01 -14.30
N LEU A 32 35.73 -8.47 -13.18
CA LEU A 32 35.86 -9.08 -11.87
C LEU A 32 34.87 -10.25 -11.74
N SER A 33 33.62 -10.06 -12.15
CA SER A 33 32.58 -11.12 -12.13
C SER A 33 32.97 -12.30 -13.05
N GLU A 34 33.53 -12.05 -14.24
CA GLU A 34 34.06 -13.10 -15.13
C GLU A 34 35.26 -13.85 -14.54
N ARG A 35 36.16 -13.18 -13.79
CA ARG A 35 37.29 -13.84 -13.12
C ARG A 35 36.80 -14.78 -12.01
N PHE A 36 35.79 -14.38 -11.26
CA PHE A 36 35.12 -15.25 -10.28
C PHE A 36 34.40 -16.42 -10.97
N ARG A 37 33.69 -16.18 -12.07
CA ARG A 37 33.02 -17.23 -12.86
C ARG A 37 33.98 -18.33 -13.34
N ARG A 38 35.21 -17.97 -13.72
CA ARG A 38 36.25 -18.95 -14.13
C ARG A 38 36.74 -19.85 -13.00
N CYS A 39 36.72 -19.38 -11.75
CA CYS A 39 37.08 -20.18 -10.58
C CYS A 39 36.04 -21.27 -10.25
N PHE A 40 34.75 -21.02 -10.52
CA PHE A 40 33.69 -22.02 -10.32
C PHE A 40 33.59 -23.05 -11.44
N THR A 41 34.02 -22.74 -12.66
CA THR A 41 34.04 -23.70 -13.79
C THR A 41 35.24 -24.65 -13.78
N ALA A 42 36.16 -24.53 -12.83
CA ALA A 42 37.39 -25.34 -12.78
C ALA A 42 37.18 -26.80 -12.29
N PHE A 43 35.94 -27.20 -11.98
CA PHE A 43 35.60 -28.55 -11.52
C PHE A 43 34.93 -29.47 -12.55
N ASP A 44 34.85 -29.07 -13.83
CA ASP A 44 34.35 -29.96 -14.89
C ASP A 44 35.49 -30.45 -15.79
N VAL A 45 36.20 -31.48 -15.31
CA VAL A 45 37.20 -32.21 -16.09
C VAL A 45 36.48 -33.24 -16.95
N THR A 46 36.19 -32.90 -18.21
CA THR A 46 36.22 -33.89 -19.30
C THR A 46 36.82 -33.29 -20.58
N CYS A 47 37.87 -33.94 -21.05
CA CYS A 47 38.70 -33.52 -22.20
C CYS A 47 37.95 -33.65 -23.53
N GLY A 48 37.91 -32.58 -24.33
CA GLY A 48 37.49 -32.59 -25.74
C GLY A 48 38.34 -31.66 -26.60
N ARG A 49 38.91 -32.18 -27.69
CA ARG A 49 39.90 -31.53 -28.58
C ARG A 49 39.39 -30.23 -29.26
N PRO A 50 40.29 -29.28 -29.61
CA PRO A 50 39.91 -28.00 -30.18
C PRO A 50 39.55 -28.11 -31.66
N LYS A 51 38.38 -27.59 -32.05
CA LYS A 51 38.07 -27.26 -33.45
C LYS A 51 38.48 -25.80 -33.71
N GLN A 52 39.38 -25.62 -34.67
CA GLN A 52 39.77 -24.32 -35.22
C GLN A 52 38.61 -23.69 -36.01
N GLY A 53 38.55 -22.35 -35.96
CA GLY A 53 37.98 -21.53 -37.02
C GLY A 53 36.58 -21.00 -36.77
N GLN A 54 36.47 -19.91 -36.00
CA GLN A 54 35.50 -18.84 -36.23
C GLN A 54 35.94 -17.60 -35.45
N HIS A 55 36.28 -16.52 -36.18
CA HIS A 55 36.48 -15.19 -35.60
C HIS A 55 35.17 -14.72 -34.96
N ARG A 56 35.00 -14.97 -33.65
CA ARG A 56 34.00 -14.24 -32.86
C ARG A 56 34.52 -12.81 -32.71
N HIS A 57 33.77 -11.84 -33.23
CA HIS A 57 33.85 -10.46 -32.75
C HIS A 57 33.87 -10.51 -31.22
N ARG A 58 34.96 -10.03 -30.60
CA ARG A 58 35.01 -9.83 -29.14
C ARG A 58 33.90 -8.85 -28.81
N LYS A 59 32.77 -9.35 -28.28
CA LYS A 59 31.83 -8.50 -27.55
C LYS A 59 32.63 -7.93 -26.38
N ILE A 60 32.85 -6.62 -26.38
CA ILE A 60 33.44 -5.93 -25.24
C ILE A 60 32.40 -6.04 -24.13
N ILE A 61 32.72 -6.77 -23.05
CA ILE A 61 31.89 -6.88 -21.86
C ILE A 61 32.45 -5.86 -20.87
N THR A 62 31.63 -4.89 -20.50
CA THR A 62 31.94 -3.78 -19.60
C THR A 62 30.70 -3.49 -18.78
N SER A 63 30.87 -2.83 -17.62
CA SER A 63 29.80 -2.45 -16.70
C SER A 63 28.52 -1.96 -17.40
N ASP A 64 27.39 -2.32 -16.81
CA ASP A 64 26.02 -1.89 -17.07
C ASP A 64 25.56 -0.85 -15.99
N PRO A 65 26.08 0.39 -15.98
CA PRO A 65 25.88 1.34 -14.89
C PRO A 65 24.49 1.99 -14.83
N TYR A 66 24.07 2.32 -13.60
CA TYR A 66 22.93 3.18 -13.27
C TYR A 66 23.19 3.98 -12.00
N VAL A 67 22.38 5.02 -11.75
CA VAL A 67 22.48 5.87 -10.56
C VAL A 67 21.21 5.74 -9.72
N THR A 68 21.37 5.63 -8.41
CA THR A 68 20.28 5.79 -7.42
C THR A 68 20.54 7.01 -6.57
N VAL A 69 19.52 7.85 -6.42
CA VAL A 69 19.54 9.05 -5.58
C VAL A 69 18.96 8.68 -4.22
N CYS A 70 19.75 8.89 -3.17
CA CYS A 70 19.42 8.49 -1.81
C CYS A 70 19.46 9.68 -0.86
N LEU A 71 18.41 9.81 -0.04
CA LEU A 71 18.31 10.81 1.03
C LEU A 71 17.88 10.12 2.32
N ALA A 72 18.59 10.34 3.42
CA ALA A 72 18.32 9.71 4.71
C ALA A 72 18.17 8.16 4.64
N GLY A 73 18.85 7.53 3.67
CA GLY A 73 18.77 6.09 3.40
C GLY A 73 17.57 5.62 2.58
N ALA A 74 16.64 6.50 2.20
CA ALA A 74 15.55 6.23 1.26
C ALA A 74 16.00 6.50 -0.19
N THR A 75 15.54 5.68 -1.13
CA THR A 75 15.81 5.89 -2.57
C THR A 75 14.68 6.70 -3.19
N VAL A 76 14.97 7.91 -3.66
CA VAL A 76 13.96 8.84 -4.18
C VAL A 76 13.90 8.89 -5.70
N ALA A 77 14.98 8.50 -6.38
CA ALA A 77 15.04 8.42 -7.84
C ALA A 77 16.06 7.37 -8.28
N ARG A 78 15.86 6.81 -9.47
CA ARG A 78 16.76 5.82 -10.08
C ARG A 78 16.77 6.01 -11.59
N THR A 79 17.96 6.01 -12.19
CA THR A 79 18.10 6.05 -13.65
C THR A 79 17.92 4.70 -14.31
N ARG A 80 17.76 4.70 -15.63
CA ARG A 80 17.90 3.46 -16.41
C ARG A 80 19.30 2.86 -16.31
N VAL A 81 19.36 1.56 -16.55
CA VAL A 81 20.62 0.82 -16.74
C VAL A 81 21.10 1.04 -18.17
N ILE A 82 22.34 1.53 -18.33
CA ILE A 82 22.98 1.65 -19.63
C ILE A 82 23.91 0.48 -19.82
N ALA A 83 23.63 -0.36 -20.81
CA ALA A 83 24.43 -1.55 -21.01
C ALA A 83 25.81 -1.23 -21.61
N ASN A 84 26.84 -1.88 -21.07
CA ASN A 84 28.20 -1.93 -21.59
C ASN A 84 28.83 -0.57 -21.85
N SER A 85 28.89 0.27 -20.81
CA SER A 85 29.51 1.59 -20.88
C SER A 85 30.30 1.95 -19.61
N GLN A 86 31.50 2.49 -19.79
CA GLN A 86 32.28 3.14 -18.72
C GLN A 86 32.07 4.66 -18.68
N ASP A 87 31.43 5.21 -19.71
CA ASP A 87 31.10 6.63 -19.84
C ASP A 87 29.60 6.76 -20.18
N PRO A 88 28.71 6.33 -19.28
CA PRO A 88 27.27 6.30 -19.54
C PRO A 88 26.68 7.71 -19.66
N LYS A 89 25.78 7.90 -20.62
CA LYS A 89 24.97 9.11 -20.79
C LYS A 89 23.49 8.79 -20.57
N TRP A 90 22.96 9.14 -19.41
CA TRP A 90 21.55 8.94 -19.07
C TRP A 90 20.67 10.03 -19.66
N ASP A 91 21.06 11.30 -19.45
CA ASP A 91 20.26 12.47 -19.85
C ASP A 91 18.82 12.38 -19.34
N GLU A 92 18.65 11.92 -18.09
CA GLU A 92 17.34 11.70 -17.47
C GLU A 92 17.01 12.80 -16.47
N GLN A 93 15.77 13.28 -16.52
CA GLN A 93 15.27 14.34 -15.66
C GLN A 93 14.25 13.78 -14.67
N PHE A 94 14.42 14.14 -13.41
CA PHE A 94 13.61 13.74 -12.28
C PHE A 94 13.04 14.99 -11.62
N HIS A 95 11.78 14.87 -11.24
CA HIS A 95 11.08 15.84 -10.43
C HIS A 95 10.75 15.18 -9.11
N VAL A 96 11.54 15.48 -8.09
CA VAL A 96 11.54 14.74 -6.83
C VAL A 96 10.97 15.61 -5.72
N PRO A 97 9.76 15.32 -5.20
CA PRO A 97 9.29 15.97 -3.98
C PRO A 97 10.17 15.51 -2.81
N LEU A 98 10.70 16.45 -2.05
CA LEU A 98 11.55 16.20 -0.90
C LEU A 98 10.87 16.65 0.40
N ALA A 99 11.03 15.82 1.43
CA ALA A 99 10.66 16.12 2.81
C ALA A 99 11.68 15.48 3.78
N HIS A 100 12.98 15.57 3.48
CA HIS A 100 14.00 14.74 4.11
C HIS A 100 14.93 15.56 5.02
N PRO A 101 15.18 15.12 6.27
CA PRO A 101 16.25 15.66 7.10
C PRO A 101 17.60 15.04 6.69
N VAL A 102 18.47 15.81 6.06
CA VAL A 102 19.77 15.32 5.54
C VAL A 102 20.89 16.35 5.70
N SER A 103 22.14 15.88 5.78
CA SER A 103 23.34 16.72 5.60
C SER A 103 23.80 16.80 4.14
N GLN A 104 23.52 15.76 3.36
CA GLN A 104 23.90 15.63 1.94
C GLN A 104 22.91 14.76 1.17
N VAL A 105 22.88 14.92 -0.15
CA VAL A 105 22.19 14.05 -1.10
C VAL A 105 23.21 13.13 -1.75
N GLU A 106 22.96 11.82 -1.70
CA GLU A 106 23.89 10.80 -2.17
C GLU A 106 23.45 10.23 -3.52
N PHE A 107 24.38 10.22 -4.48
CA PHE A 107 24.23 9.64 -5.80
C PHE A 107 25.07 8.38 -5.87
N GLN A 108 24.44 7.23 -5.63
CA GLN A 108 25.11 5.94 -5.66
C GLN A 108 25.14 5.42 -7.09
N VAL A 109 26.34 5.32 -7.65
CA VAL A 109 26.56 4.72 -8.98
C VAL A 109 26.77 3.24 -8.79
N LYS A 110 25.94 2.43 -9.45
CA LYS A 110 25.90 0.98 -9.31
C LYS A 110 26.02 0.31 -10.67
N ASP A 111 26.54 -0.92 -10.67
CA ASP A 111 26.57 -1.80 -11.82
C ASP A 111 25.46 -2.85 -11.73
N ASN A 112 24.74 -3.12 -12.81
CA ASN A 112 23.62 -4.05 -12.82
C ASN A 112 24.01 -5.41 -13.40
N ASP A 113 24.57 -6.29 -12.58
CA ASP A 113 25.00 -7.63 -12.99
C ASP A 113 23.87 -8.67 -12.88
N MET A 114 24.04 -9.80 -13.57
CA MET A 114 23.10 -10.93 -13.52
C MET A 114 22.90 -11.52 -12.11
N PHE A 115 23.79 -11.21 -11.16
CA PHE A 115 23.85 -11.80 -9.82
C PHE A 115 23.67 -10.77 -8.68
N GLY A 116 23.20 -9.56 -8.99
CA GLY A 116 23.00 -8.49 -8.00
C GLY A 116 23.66 -7.18 -8.44
N ALA A 117 23.29 -6.07 -7.81
CA ALA A 117 23.85 -4.77 -8.14
C ALA A 117 25.11 -4.46 -7.32
N ASP A 118 26.24 -4.20 -7.99
CA ASP A 118 27.50 -3.86 -7.35
C ASP A 118 27.68 -2.34 -7.22
N LEU A 119 28.01 -1.84 -6.02
CA LEU A 119 28.27 -0.42 -5.82
C LEU A 119 29.63 -0.03 -6.40
N ILE A 120 29.64 0.89 -7.38
CA ILE A 120 30.86 1.47 -7.97
C ILE A 120 31.41 2.57 -7.05
N GLY A 121 30.54 3.44 -6.56
CA GLY A 121 30.88 4.50 -5.62
C GLY A 121 29.75 5.51 -5.42
N VAL A 122 29.99 6.51 -4.60
CA VAL A 122 29.01 7.52 -4.20
C VAL A 122 29.56 8.91 -4.50
N ALA A 123 28.76 9.74 -5.19
CA ALA A 123 28.96 11.17 -5.25
C ALA A 123 28.00 11.84 -4.26
N ALA A 124 28.48 12.79 -3.46
CA ALA A 124 27.67 13.45 -2.45
C ALA A 124 27.62 14.97 -2.69
N VAL A 125 26.42 15.54 -2.57
CA VAL A 125 26.18 16.98 -2.71
C VAL A 125 25.66 17.51 -1.37
N PRO A 126 26.34 18.49 -0.75
CA PRO A 126 25.90 19.05 0.53
C PRO A 126 24.49 19.64 0.45
N ALA A 127 23.66 19.35 1.46
CA ALA A 127 22.27 19.82 1.49
C ALA A 127 22.18 21.35 1.58
N GLU A 128 23.14 22.00 2.25
CA GLU A 128 23.23 23.48 2.29
C GLU A 128 23.44 24.11 0.91
N MET A 129 24.22 23.45 0.05
CA MET A 129 24.42 23.89 -1.33
C MET A 129 23.10 23.82 -2.12
N ILE A 130 22.33 22.76 -1.93
CA ILE A 130 21.02 22.56 -2.58
C ILE A 130 20.00 23.57 -2.05
N LEU A 131 19.98 23.84 -0.74
CA LEU A 131 19.08 24.81 -0.12
C LEU A 131 19.24 26.24 -0.62
N SER A 132 20.39 26.59 -1.20
CA SER A 132 20.62 27.93 -1.78
C SER A 132 19.61 28.28 -2.88
N GLY A 133 19.01 27.27 -3.53
CA GLY A 133 18.08 27.44 -4.66
C GLY A 133 18.77 27.83 -5.98
N GLU A 134 20.10 28.00 -5.97
CA GLU A 134 20.89 28.26 -7.18
C GLU A 134 20.92 27.02 -8.08
N VAL A 135 21.11 27.24 -9.38
CA VAL A 135 21.27 26.15 -10.34
C VAL A 135 22.67 25.57 -10.19
N ILE A 136 22.75 24.35 -9.69
CA ILE A 136 24.00 23.58 -9.56
C ILE A 136 24.19 22.80 -10.85
N LYS A 137 25.30 23.01 -11.57
CA LYS A 137 25.61 22.30 -12.83
C LYS A 137 27.08 21.95 -12.93
N GLU A 138 27.48 20.87 -12.28
CA GLU A 138 28.89 20.56 -12.01
C GLU A 138 29.20 19.06 -12.02
N TRP A 139 30.50 18.74 -12.10
CA TRP A 139 31.01 17.37 -11.98
C TRP A 139 31.30 17.05 -10.52
N PHE A 140 30.66 16.01 -10.00
CA PHE A 140 30.89 15.52 -8.64
C PHE A 140 31.73 14.25 -8.67
N PRO A 141 32.85 14.19 -7.92
CA PRO A 141 33.71 13.03 -7.88
C PRO A 141 32.97 11.83 -7.26
N ILE A 142 33.13 10.66 -7.88
CA ILE A 142 32.58 9.40 -7.36
C ILE A 142 33.62 8.79 -6.43
N ILE A 143 33.26 8.60 -5.16
CA ILE A 143 34.15 8.04 -4.14
C ILE A 143 33.77 6.58 -3.92
N GLY A 144 34.74 5.67 -4.10
CA GLY A 144 34.56 4.24 -3.84
C GLY A 144 34.66 3.91 -2.34
N SER A 145 34.41 2.65 -1.99
CA SER A 145 34.33 2.17 -0.60
C SER A 145 35.60 2.38 0.26
N TYR A 146 36.75 2.63 -0.38
CA TYR A 146 38.03 2.90 0.28
C TYR A 146 38.29 4.40 0.53
N GLY A 147 37.29 5.26 0.36
CA GLY A 147 37.42 6.71 0.56
C GLY A 147 38.23 7.42 -0.53
N LYS A 148 38.43 6.79 -1.68
CA LYS A 148 39.13 7.35 -2.84
C LYS A 148 38.35 7.06 -4.14
N PRO A 149 38.51 7.89 -5.19
CA PRO A 149 37.91 7.60 -6.48
C PRO A 149 38.36 6.23 -7.03
N PRO A 150 37.43 5.41 -7.59
CA PRO A 150 37.78 4.10 -8.15
C PRO A 150 38.80 4.16 -9.31
N LYS A 151 38.76 5.27 -10.06
CA LYS A 151 39.69 5.63 -11.14
C LYS A 151 39.97 7.14 -11.07
N PRO A 152 41.11 7.61 -11.61
CA PRO A 152 41.35 9.03 -11.80
C PRO A 152 40.21 9.68 -12.59
N ASP A 153 39.79 10.89 -12.19
CA ASP A 153 38.71 11.67 -12.81
C ASP A 153 37.33 11.00 -12.87
N CYS A 154 37.11 9.90 -12.13
CA CYS A 154 35.82 9.23 -12.01
C CYS A 154 34.80 10.18 -11.34
N ALA A 155 33.78 10.58 -12.08
CA ALA A 155 32.83 11.60 -11.66
C ALA A 155 31.48 11.43 -12.36
N VAL A 156 30.43 12.00 -11.77
CA VAL A 156 29.09 12.13 -12.34
C VAL A 156 28.76 13.60 -12.57
N PHE A 157 28.16 13.92 -13.71
CA PHE A 157 27.75 15.27 -14.08
C PHE A 157 26.26 15.46 -13.79
N LEU A 158 25.97 16.42 -12.91
CA LEU A 158 24.63 16.65 -12.38
C LEU A 158 24.21 18.10 -12.67
N GLU A 159 22.94 18.28 -12.99
CA GLU A 159 22.29 19.59 -13.02
C GLU A 159 21.08 19.53 -12.09
N MET A 160 21.00 20.42 -11.11
CA MET A 160 19.87 20.42 -10.18
C MET A 160 19.50 21.81 -9.70
N ARG A 161 18.22 22.00 -9.41
CA ARG A 161 17.67 23.20 -8.79
C ARG A 161 16.62 22.78 -7.78
N PHE A 162 16.68 23.37 -6.59
CA PHE A 162 15.71 23.14 -5.54
C PHE A 162 14.83 24.37 -5.36
N VAL A 163 13.52 24.13 -5.19
CA VAL A 163 12.53 25.17 -4.87
C VAL A 163 11.92 24.83 -3.51
N PRO A 164 12.18 25.62 -2.46
CA PRO A 164 11.57 25.42 -1.15
C PRO A 164 10.03 25.45 -1.23
N CYS A 165 9.37 24.62 -0.40
CA CYS A 165 7.90 24.51 -0.42
C CYS A 165 7.20 25.86 -0.19
N ASP A 166 7.68 26.69 0.73
CA ASP A 166 7.06 27.97 1.08
C ASP A 166 7.25 29.06 0.00
N GLU A 167 8.23 28.86 -0.91
CA GLU A 167 8.53 29.78 -2.02
C GLU A 167 7.91 29.32 -3.34
N ASN A 168 7.40 28.09 -3.41
CA ASN A 168 6.86 27.53 -4.65
C ASN A 168 5.49 28.17 -4.96
N PRO A 169 5.35 28.91 -6.07
CA PRO A 169 4.11 29.60 -6.43
C PRO A 169 2.94 28.64 -6.68
N VAL A 170 3.19 27.36 -7.00
CA VAL A 170 2.14 26.33 -7.19
C VAL A 170 1.30 26.14 -5.93
N TYR A 171 1.90 26.31 -4.75
CA TYR A 171 1.21 26.14 -3.47
C TYR A 171 0.59 27.45 -2.95
N ASN A 172 0.62 28.52 -3.74
CA ASN A 172 0.09 29.81 -3.37
C ASN A 172 -1.45 29.80 -3.37
N ASN A 173 -2.04 30.46 -2.38
CA ASN A 173 -3.49 30.54 -2.16
C ASN A 173 -4.22 31.46 -3.17
N SER A 174 -3.50 32.21 -4.01
CA SER A 174 -4.13 33.09 -4.99
C SER A 174 -4.66 32.35 -6.22
N ASP A 175 -4.21 31.12 -6.47
CA ASP A 175 -4.56 30.34 -7.66
C ASP A 175 -5.77 29.43 -7.39
N PRO A 176 -6.89 29.59 -8.12
CA PRO A 176 -8.01 28.66 -8.06
C PRO A 176 -7.64 27.22 -8.45
N GLY A 177 -6.65 27.05 -9.33
CA GLY A 177 -6.17 25.76 -9.85
C GLY A 177 -5.04 25.13 -9.01
N ARG A 178 -4.79 25.61 -7.78
CA ARG A 178 -3.68 25.12 -6.92
C ARG A 178 -3.70 23.62 -6.59
N PHE A 179 -4.79 22.93 -6.88
CA PHE A 179 -4.94 21.48 -6.71
C PHE A 179 -4.81 20.69 -8.02
N ASP A 180 -4.70 21.37 -9.16
CA ASP A 180 -4.52 20.74 -10.46
C ASP A 180 -3.10 20.15 -10.51
N VAL A 181 -3.01 18.83 -10.66
CA VAL A 181 -1.72 18.12 -10.65
C VAL A 181 -1.23 18.01 -12.10
N ASP A 182 -0.45 18.99 -12.54
CA ASP A 182 0.10 19.06 -13.90
C ASP A 182 0.88 17.80 -14.30
N ARG A 183 1.60 17.21 -13.34
CA ARG A 183 2.48 16.05 -13.54
C ARG A 183 1.79 14.73 -13.26
N SER A 184 0.66 14.50 -13.92
CA SER A 184 -0.08 13.25 -13.81
C SER A 184 -0.48 12.70 -15.18
N TYR A 185 -0.80 11.40 -15.22
CA TYR A 185 -1.14 10.70 -16.46
C TYR A 185 -2.49 11.17 -17.04
N PHE A 186 -3.46 11.47 -16.17
CA PHE A 186 -4.74 12.05 -16.56
C PHE A 186 -4.78 13.53 -16.15
N PRO A 187 -5.05 14.45 -17.09
CA PRO A 187 -5.19 15.86 -16.76
C PRO A 187 -6.48 16.11 -15.96
N VAL A 188 -6.57 17.30 -15.36
CA VAL A 188 -7.84 17.78 -14.81
C VAL A 188 -8.90 17.89 -15.93
N ARG A 189 -10.15 17.54 -15.59
CA ARG A 189 -11.31 17.61 -16.47
C ARG A 189 -12.33 18.60 -15.93
N HIS A 190 -12.88 19.42 -16.81
CA HIS A 190 -13.85 20.45 -16.45
C HIS A 190 -15.28 20.00 -16.77
N GLY A 191 -16.27 20.77 -16.31
CA GLY A 191 -17.67 20.53 -16.62
C GLY A 191 -18.23 19.23 -16.01
N GLY A 192 -17.61 18.74 -14.94
CA GLY A 192 -17.95 17.48 -14.28
C GLY A 192 -19.04 17.65 -13.23
N ASN A 193 -19.50 16.51 -12.70
CA ASN A 193 -20.35 16.45 -11.52
C ASN A 193 -19.88 15.31 -10.60
N VAL A 194 -19.79 15.58 -9.30
CA VAL A 194 -19.38 14.61 -8.29
C VAL A 194 -20.46 14.48 -7.23
N THR A 195 -20.87 13.24 -6.95
CA THR A 195 -21.66 12.92 -5.75
C THR A 195 -20.76 12.20 -4.77
N LEU A 196 -20.64 12.73 -3.55
CA LEU A 196 -19.87 12.15 -2.47
C LEU A 196 -20.78 11.27 -1.60
N TYR A 197 -20.36 10.05 -1.33
CA TYR A 197 -21.08 9.10 -0.51
C TYR A 197 -20.32 8.84 0.78
N GLN A 198 -21.04 8.87 1.89
CA GLN A 198 -20.63 8.29 3.17
C GLN A 198 -21.41 6.99 3.33
N ASP A 199 -20.71 5.91 3.64
CA ASP A 199 -21.23 4.55 3.69
C ASP A 199 -21.88 4.03 2.40
N ALA A 200 -22.36 2.79 2.48
CA ALA A 200 -23.12 2.17 1.41
C ALA A 200 -24.53 2.80 1.27
N HIS A 201 -25.11 3.28 2.37
CA HIS A 201 -26.47 3.81 2.39
C HIS A 201 -26.68 4.81 3.54
N VAL A 202 -27.28 5.96 3.25
CA VAL A 202 -27.75 6.91 4.27
C VAL A 202 -29.28 6.92 4.27
N PRO A 203 -29.95 6.41 5.34
CA PRO A 203 -31.41 6.45 5.41
C PRO A 203 -31.96 7.87 5.45
N GLU A 204 -33.20 8.05 4.99
CA GLU A 204 -33.84 9.37 5.01
C GLU A 204 -34.03 9.88 6.44
N ASN A 205 -33.68 11.14 6.67
CA ASN A 205 -33.72 11.81 7.98
C ASN A 205 -32.80 11.19 9.05
N ALA A 206 -31.87 10.29 8.68
CA ALA A 206 -30.89 9.74 9.63
C ALA A 206 -29.90 10.79 10.12
N LEU A 207 -29.60 11.79 9.29
CA LEU A 207 -28.66 12.86 9.58
C LEU A 207 -29.33 14.24 9.45
N PRO A 208 -28.85 15.25 10.19
CA PRO A 208 -29.42 16.59 10.16
C PRO A 208 -29.26 17.27 8.79
N GLU A 209 -30.10 18.26 8.53
CA GLU A 209 -29.95 19.16 7.39
C GLU A 209 -28.72 20.05 7.57
N ILE A 210 -27.98 20.25 6.47
CA ILE A 210 -26.77 21.07 6.44
C ILE A 210 -26.95 22.13 5.37
N GLU A 211 -27.02 23.38 5.81
CA GLU A 211 -27.10 24.54 4.93
C GLU A 211 -25.76 24.76 4.20
N LEU A 212 -25.87 24.93 2.89
CA LEU A 212 -24.80 25.34 1.99
C LEU A 212 -24.97 26.82 1.61
N GLU A 213 -24.13 27.31 0.71
CA GLU A 213 -24.37 28.62 0.10
C GLU A 213 -25.64 28.65 -0.76
N GLU A 214 -26.15 29.86 -1.04
CA GLU A 214 -27.28 30.07 -1.96
C GLU A 214 -28.60 29.37 -1.54
N GLU A 215 -28.81 29.23 -0.23
CA GLU A 215 -29.99 28.56 0.36
C GLU A 215 -30.13 27.08 -0.07
N MET A 216 -29.04 26.48 -0.57
CA MET A 216 -28.99 25.06 -0.89
C MET A 216 -28.81 24.22 0.38
N VAL A 217 -29.30 22.98 0.34
CA VAL A 217 -29.14 22.00 1.42
C VAL A 217 -28.32 20.83 0.90
N PHE A 218 -27.37 20.35 1.70
CA PHE A 218 -26.57 19.18 1.37
C PHE A 218 -27.44 17.93 1.26
N SER A 219 -27.34 17.23 0.13
CA SER A 219 -28.08 15.99 -0.10
C SER A 219 -27.23 14.78 0.28
N HIS A 220 -27.66 14.05 1.31
CA HIS A 220 -27.04 12.80 1.72
C HIS A 220 -27.19 11.73 0.63
N GLY A 221 -26.07 11.20 0.13
CA GLY A 221 -26.05 10.23 -0.96
C GLY A 221 -26.35 8.79 -0.51
N LYS A 222 -26.89 7.96 -1.42
CA LYS A 222 -27.26 6.55 -1.16
C LYS A 222 -26.46 5.62 -2.10
N CYS A 223 -25.19 5.37 -1.78
CA CYS A 223 -24.22 4.78 -2.72
C CYS A 223 -24.69 3.51 -3.43
N TRP A 224 -25.04 2.46 -2.68
CA TRP A 224 -25.41 1.17 -3.28
C TRP A 224 -26.78 1.20 -3.96
N GLU A 225 -27.68 2.07 -3.52
CA GLU A 225 -28.96 2.33 -4.19
C GLU A 225 -28.73 3.02 -5.54
N ASP A 226 -27.89 4.04 -5.59
CA ASP A 226 -27.50 4.71 -6.84
C ASP A 226 -26.78 3.76 -7.80
N ILE A 227 -25.88 2.89 -7.31
CA ILE A 227 -25.23 1.85 -8.12
C ILE A 227 -26.28 0.87 -8.67
N CYS A 228 -27.24 0.44 -7.85
CA CYS A 228 -28.30 -0.47 -8.27
C CYS A 228 -29.16 0.16 -9.39
N HIS A 229 -29.60 1.40 -9.20
CA HIS A 229 -30.34 2.14 -10.21
C HIS A 229 -29.53 2.34 -11.49
N ALA A 230 -28.26 2.70 -11.38
CA ALA A 230 -27.39 2.90 -12.55
C ALA A 230 -27.18 1.60 -13.34
N ILE A 231 -27.03 0.45 -12.68
CA ILE A 231 -26.96 -0.86 -13.34
C ILE A 231 -28.29 -1.22 -14.02
N LEU A 232 -29.42 -0.99 -13.35
CA LEU A 232 -30.74 -1.27 -13.89
C LEU A 232 -31.05 -0.43 -15.14
N GLU A 233 -30.63 0.83 -15.12
CA GLU A 233 -30.82 1.78 -16.21
C GLU A 233 -29.84 1.59 -17.38
N ALA A 234 -28.73 0.86 -17.18
CA ALA A 234 -27.71 0.66 -18.21
C ALA A 234 -28.28 -0.02 -19.47
N HIS A 235 -27.91 0.47 -20.64
CA HIS A 235 -28.36 -0.05 -21.93
C HIS A 235 -27.24 -0.72 -22.73
N HIS A 236 -25.97 -0.35 -22.48
CA HIS A 236 -24.84 -0.79 -23.32
C HIS A 236 -23.79 -1.53 -22.52
N LEU A 237 -23.34 -0.99 -21.39
CA LEU A 237 -22.23 -1.54 -20.63
C LEU A 237 -22.43 -1.47 -19.11
N VAL A 238 -21.92 -2.51 -18.43
CA VAL A 238 -21.71 -2.54 -16.99
C VAL A 238 -20.34 -3.16 -16.74
N TYR A 239 -19.33 -2.35 -16.43
CA TYR A 239 -17.98 -2.81 -16.16
C TYR A 239 -17.68 -2.66 -14.67
N ILE A 240 -17.19 -3.73 -14.04
CA ILE A 240 -16.95 -3.76 -12.60
C ILE A 240 -15.52 -4.24 -12.32
N VAL A 241 -14.85 -3.54 -11.42
CA VAL A 241 -13.55 -3.90 -10.85
C VAL A 241 -13.72 -4.02 -9.34
N GLY A 242 -13.18 -5.08 -8.76
CA GLY A 242 -13.12 -5.22 -7.32
C GLY A 242 -11.90 -6.01 -6.87
N TRP A 243 -11.42 -5.69 -5.67
CA TRP A 243 -10.52 -6.56 -4.94
C TRP A 243 -11.25 -7.85 -4.54
N SER A 244 -12.53 -7.72 -4.17
CA SER A 244 -13.46 -8.83 -4.01
C SER A 244 -14.83 -8.44 -4.57
N ILE A 245 -15.51 -9.38 -5.22
CA ILE A 245 -16.91 -9.23 -5.62
C ILE A 245 -17.64 -10.46 -5.12
N PHE A 246 -18.73 -10.27 -4.38
CA PHE A 246 -19.52 -11.39 -3.87
C PHE A 246 -20.91 -11.39 -4.50
N HIS A 247 -21.17 -12.38 -5.35
CA HIS A 247 -22.40 -12.45 -6.17
C HIS A 247 -23.70 -12.55 -5.35
N LYS A 248 -23.66 -12.90 -4.06
CA LYS A 248 -24.85 -13.06 -3.21
C LYS A 248 -25.31 -11.78 -2.52
N VAL A 249 -24.52 -10.70 -2.55
CA VAL A 249 -24.90 -9.46 -1.86
C VAL A 249 -26.12 -8.82 -2.50
N ARG A 250 -26.95 -8.17 -1.68
CA ARG A 250 -28.03 -7.29 -2.14
C ARG A 250 -27.58 -5.85 -1.97
N LEU A 251 -27.71 -5.08 -3.06
CA LEU A 251 -27.31 -3.67 -3.08
C LEU A 251 -28.27 -2.80 -2.28
N VAL A 252 -29.57 -3.07 -2.37
CA VAL A 252 -30.61 -2.32 -1.64
C VAL A 252 -31.27 -3.21 -0.60
N ARG A 253 -31.25 -2.77 0.65
CA ARG A 253 -31.86 -3.49 1.79
C ARG A 253 -32.94 -2.65 2.47
N GLU A 254 -32.68 -1.36 2.61
CA GLU A 254 -33.63 -0.34 3.09
C GLU A 254 -33.95 0.63 1.94
N PRO A 255 -34.87 0.29 1.02
CA PRO A 255 -35.12 1.11 -0.18
C PRO A 255 -35.76 2.45 0.20
N SER A 256 -35.19 3.54 -0.29
CA SER A 256 -35.77 4.87 -0.10
C SER A 256 -36.88 5.21 -1.09
N LYS A 257 -36.87 4.55 -2.26
CA LYS A 257 -37.86 4.69 -3.31
C LYS A 257 -38.25 3.31 -3.85
N PRO A 258 -39.43 3.16 -4.51
CA PRO A 258 -39.81 1.91 -5.15
C PRO A 258 -38.75 1.44 -6.15
N LEU A 259 -38.26 0.22 -5.97
CA LEU A 259 -37.24 -0.35 -6.83
C LEU A 259 -37.82 -0.80 -8.18
N PRO A 260 -37.15 -0.51 -9.31
CA PRO A 260 -37.52 -1.07 -10.60
C PRO A 260 -37.46 -2.60 -10.61
N SER A 261 -38.10 -3.22 -11.62
CA SER A 261 -38.00 -4.67 -11.85
C SER A 261 -36.54 -5.13 -11.86
N GLY A 262 -36.20 -6.08 -10.98
CA GLY A 262 -34.84 -6.58 -10.82
C GLY A 262 -34.04 -5.95 -9.67
N GLY A 263 -34.50 -4.85 -9.06
CA GLY A 263 -33.76 -4.18 -7.97
C GLY A 263 -33.68 -4.97 -6.66
N ASN A 264 -34.58 -5.94 -6.45
CA ASN A 264 -34.55 -6.84 -5.29
C ASN A 264 -33.66 -8.09 -5.50
N LEU A 265 -33.02 -8.22 -6.67
CA LEU A 265 -32.15 -9.35 -6.97
C LEU A 265 -30.82 -9.23 -6.22
N ILE A 266 -30.18 -10.38 -5.97
CA ILE A 266 -28.76 -10.40 -5.58
C ILE A 266 -27.91 -9.89 -6.75
N LEU A 267 -26.74 -9.34 -6.45
CA LEU A 267 -25.83 -8.75 -7.43
C LEU A 267 -25.57 -9.68 -8.62
N GLY A 268 -25.33 -10.96 -8.36
CA GLY A 268 -25.08 -11.97 -9.38
C GLY A 268 -26.23 -12.11 -10.38
N ASP A 269 -27.46 -12.17 -9.88
CA ASP A 269 -28.65 -12.33 -10.71
C ASP A 269 -29.03 -11.02 -11.40
N LEU A 270 -28.82 -9.87 -10.77
CA LEU A 270 -28.95 -8.55 -11.41
C LEU A 270 -28.04 -8.43 -12.63
N LEU A 271 -26.77 -8.83 -12.50
CA LEU A 271 -25.80 -8.77 -13.60
C LEU A 271 -26.13 -9.77 -14.71
N LYS A 272 -26.61 -10.97 -14.38
CA LYS A 272 -27.13 -11.94 -15.36
C LYS A 272 -28.36 -11.39 -16.10
N TYR A 273 -29.29 -10.80 -15.36
CA TYR A 273 -30.51 -10.19 -15.88
C TYR A 273 -30.17 -9.10 -16.91
N LYS A 274 -29.33 -8.13 -16.56
CA LYS A 274 -28.88 -7.08 -17.49
C LYS A 274 -28.13 -7.64 -18.69
N SER A 275 -27.30 -8.66 -18.48
CA SER A 275 -26.59 -9.29 -19.59
C SER A 275 -27.52 -10.03 -20.57
N GLN A 276 -28.63 -10.58 -20.09
CA GLN A 276 -29.67 -11.20 -20.93
C GLN A 276 -30.47 -10.18 -21.75
N GLU A 277 -30.60 -8.94 -21.26
CA GLU A 277 -31.16 -7.81 -22.01
C GLU A 277 -30.24 -7.30 -23.13
N GLY A 278 -29.01 -7.84 -23.23
CA GLY A 278 -28.02 -7.46 -24.25
C GLY A 278 -26.95 -6.48 -23.76
N VAL A 279 -27.00 -6.07 -22.48
CA VAL A 279 -25.96 -5.22 -21.88
C VAL A 279 -24.64 -6.00 -21.76
N ARG A 280 -23.53 -5.36 -22.14
CA ARG A 280 -22.20 -5.96 -22.00
C ARG A 280 -21.71 -5.85 -20.56
N VAL A 281 -21.70 -6.98 -19.86
CA VAL A 281 -21.25 -7.05 -18.47
C VAL A 281 -19.86 -7.67 -18.36
N LEU A 282 -18.87 -6.89 -17.92
CA LEU A 282 -17.47 -7.30 -17.77
C LEU A 282 -17.00 -7.11 -16.32
N LEU A 283 -16.45 -8.16 -15.72
CA LEU A 283 -15.91 -8.14 -14.35
C LEU A 283 -14.41 -8.40 -14.37
N LEU A 284 -13.64 -7.53 -13.74
CA LEU A 284 -12.21 -7.69 -13.52
C LEU A 284 -11.95 -7.81 -12.00
N VAL A 285 -11.79 -9.05 -11.54
CA VAL A 285 -11.62 -9.36 -10.10
C VAL A 285 -10.18 -9.75 -9.83
N TRP A 286 -9.64 -9.38 -8.67
CA TRP A 286 -8.32 -9.85 -8.26
C TRP A 286 -8.31 -11.39 -8.11
N ASP A 287 -7.24 -12.03 -8.59
CA ASP A 287 -7.03 -13.49 -8.50
C ASP A 287 -6.26 -13.83 -7.21
N ASP A 288 -6.98 -14.14 -6.13
CA ASP A 288 -6.38 -14.68 -4.92
C ASP A 288 -5.97 -16.13 -5.19
N LYS A 289 -4.69 -16.36 -5.46
CA LYS A 289 -4.17 -17.71 -5.73
C LYS A 289 -4.44 -18.72 -4.60
N THR A 290 -4.70 -18.24 -3.38
CA THR A 290 -5.03 -19.10 -2.23
C THR A 290 -6.49 -19.56 -2.20
N SER A 291 -7.38 -18.93 -2.98
CA SER A 291 -8.81 -19.33 -3.12
C SER A 291 -8.99 -20.59 -3.99
N HIS A 292 -7.98 -20.97 -4.78
CA HIS A 292 -8.05 -22.12 -5.68
C HIS A 292 -8.06 -23.46 -4.93
N SER A 293 -9.19 -24.16 -5.00
CA SER A 293 -9.36 -25.52 -4.48
C SER A 293 -8.58 -26.55 -5.33
N LYS A 294 -7.24 -26.55 -5.27
CA LYS A 294 -6.45 -27.72 -5.69
C LYS A 294 -6.25 -28.61 -4.46
N LEU A 295 -6.74 -29.85 -4.57
CA LEU A 295 -6.70 -30.96 -3.60
C LEU A 295 -5.31 -31.33 -3.01
N PHE A 296 -4.26 -30.55 -3.31
CA PHE A 296 -2.90 -30.78 -2.83
C PHE A 296 -2.31 -29.64 -1.98
N ILE A 297 -2.92 -28.44 -1.94
CA ILE A 297 -2.41 -27.31 -1.14
C ILE A 297 -3.09 -27.25 0.24
N LYS A 298 -4.40 -27.55 0.30
CA LYS A 298 -5.17 -27.49 1.56
C LYS A 298 -4.86 -28.61 2.55
N THR A 299 -4.33 -29.74 2.08
CA THR A 299 -3.99 -30.89 2.93
C THR A 299 -2.72 -30.67 3.77
N TRP A 300 -1.91 -29.65 3.44
CA TRP A 300 -0.62 -29.42 4.11
C TRP A 300 -0.67 -28.34 5.22
N PHE A 301 -1.72 -27.51 5.24
CA PHE A 301 -1.89 -26.44 6.25
C PHE A 301 -2.67 -26.87 7.51
N ILE A 302 -3.32 -28.03 7.51
CA ILE A 302 -3.96 -28.62 8.70
C ILE A 302 -2.96 -29.54 9.42
N PHE A 303 -1.92 -28.98 10.01
CA PHE A 303 -1.17 -29.63 11.09
C PHE A 303 -0.98 -28.64 12.24
N LYS A 304 -2.08 -28.11 12.77
CA LYS A 304 -2.10 -27.48 14.09
C LYS A 304 -2.72 -28.49 15.06
N LEU A 305 -1.85 -29.14 15.85
CA LEU A 305 -2.14 -29.98 17.03
C LEU A 305 -3.46 -30.79 16.99
N VAL A 306 -3.40 -32.01 16.47
CA VAL A 306 -4.24 -33.09 17.01
C VAL A 306 -3.39 -33.80 18.07
N LYS A 307 -3.64 -33.52 19.35
CA LYS A 307 -3.28 -34.47 20.41
C LYS A 307 -4.25 -35.64 20.25
N VAL A 308 -3.83 -36.70 19.56
CA VAL A 308 -4.59 -37.93 19.47
C VAL A 308 -4.52 -38.61 20.83
N ASN A 309 -5.56 -38.48 21.65
CA ASN A 309 -5.93 -39.55 22.56
C ASN A 309 -6.81 -40.51 21.77
N PHE A 310 -6.39 -41.77 21.70
CA PHE A 310 -7.13 -42.85 21.07
C PHE A 310 -8.50 -42.98 21.73
N LEU A 311 -9.57 -42.54 21.05
CA LEU A 311 -10.90 -43.14 20.94
C LEU A 311 -11.89 -42.12 20.32
N ASN A 312 -12.36 -42.43 19.11
CA ASN A 312 -13.53 -41.88 18.38
C ASN A 312 -13.67 -40.35 18.21
N VAL A 313 -13.41 -39.84 17.00
CA VAL A 313 -14.00 -38.58 16.50
C VAL A 313 -14.29 -38.70 14.99
N ASP A 314 -15.55 -38.49 14.60
CA ASP A 314 -15.99 -38.24 13.23
C ASP A 314 -15.38 -36.92 12.72
N VAL A 315 -14.63 -36.98 11.62
CA VAL A 315 -14.05 -35.79 10.97
C VAL A 315 -15.01 -35.28 9.89
N GLN A 316 -15.79 -34.25 10.21
CA GLN A 316 -16.55 -33.51 9.21
C GLN A 316 -15.64 -32.42 8.59
N VAL A 317 -15.17 -32.64 7.36
CA VAL A 317 -14.34 -31.68 6.63
C VAL A 317 -15.24 -30.58 6.05
N ILE A 318 -15.21 -29.39 6.67
CA ILE A 318 -15.85 -28.19 6.10
C ILE A 318 -14.87 -27.57 5.09
N CYS A 319 -15.16 -27.74 3.80
CA CYS A 319 -14.46 -27.05 2.72
C CYS A 319 -14.89 -25.58 2.65
N VAL A 320 -14.14 -24.67 3.26
CA VAL A 320 -14.34 -23.22 3.06
C VAL A 320 -13.77 -22.83 1.69
N GLN A 321 -14.58 -22.25 0.81
CA GLN A 321 -14.18 -21.80 -0.54
C GLN A 321 -13.50 -20.42 -0.57
N ALA A 322 -13.50 -19.67 0.54
CA ALA A 322 -12.82 -18.39 0.67
C ALA A 322 -11.29 -18.53 0.70
N GLY A 323 -10.58 -17.58 0.07
CA GLY A 323 -9.13 -17.45 0.12
C GLY A 323 -8.61 -17.04 1.51
N VAL A 324 -7.30 -17.07 1.73
CA VAL A 324 -6.67 -16.66 3.01
C VAL A 324 -6.95 -15.20 3.33
N MET A 325 -7.20 -14.39 2.30
CA MET A 325 -7.55 -12.98 2.41
C MET A 325 -9.06 -12.74 2.50
N GLY A 326 -9.89 -13.79 2.61
CA GLY A 326 -11.35 -13.63 2.71
C GLY A 326 -12.02 -13.14 1.42
N THR A 327 -11.42 -13.37 0.25
CA THR A 327 -12.03 -13.01 -1.04
C THR A 327 -12.96 -14.09 -1.59
N HIS A 328 -13.91 -13.67 -2.45
CA HIS A 328 -14.90 -14.52 -3.13
C HIS A 328 -14.65 -14.64 -4.64
N ASP A 329 -13.42 -14.39 -5.09
CA ASP A 329 -13.00 -14.28 -6.48
C ASP A 329 -13.32 -15.54 -7.31
N GLU A 330 -12.85 -16.71 -6.87
CA GLU A 330 -13.06 -17.97 -7.60
C GLU A 330 -14.53 -18.45 -7.53
N GLU A 331 -15.23 -18.20 -6.42
CA GLU A 331 -16.66 -18.48 -6.30
C GLU A 331 -17.47 -17.65 -7.30
N THR A 332 -17.22 -16.35 -7.36
CA THR A 332 -17.87 -15.41 -8.27
C THR A 332 -17.56 -15.73 -9.73
N ARG A 333 -16.31 -16.07 -10.08
CA ARG A 333 -15.99 -16.55 -11.44
C ARG A 333 -16.79 -17.79 -11.82
N ARG A 334 -16.90 -18.77 -10.92
CA ARG A 334 -17.67 -20.01 -11.16
C ARG A 334 -19.15 -19.71 -11.38
N PHE A 335 -19.73 -18.79 -10.62
CA PHE A 335 -21.13 -18.39 -10.74
C PHE A 335 -21.48 -17.83 -12.14
N PHE A 336 -20.55 -17.11 -12.78
CA PHE A 336 -20.74 -16.51 -14.10
C PHE A 336 -20.29 -17.37 -15.29
N LYS A 337 -19.58 -18.48 -15.05
CA LYS A 337 -18.94 -19.32 -16.09
C LYS A 337 -19.86 -19.75 -17.25
N HIS A 338 -21.14 -19.93 -16.99
CA HIS A 338 -22.14 -20.38 -17.96
C HIS A 338 -23.18 -19.29 -18.30
N SER A 339 -22.84 -18.03 -18.05
CA SER A 339 -23.66 -16.87 -18.38
C SER A 339 -22.99 -16.00 -19.46
N SER A 340 -23.72 -15.00 -19.96
CA SER A 340 -23.18 -13.98 -20.88
C SER A 340 -22.30 -12.93 -20.18
N VAL A 341 -22.27 -12.91 -18.84
CA VAL A 341 -21.36 -12.09 -18.04
C VAL A 341 -19.95 -12.63 -18.16
N THR A 342 -18.99 -11.77 -18.53
CA THR A 342 -17.58 -12.16 -18.66
C THR A 342 -16.81 -11.76 -17.40
N CYS A 343 -16.44 -12.74 -16.58
CA CYS A 343 -15.65 -12.54 -15.37
C CYS A 343 -14.21 -13.03 -15.56
N VAL A 344 -13.24 -12.12 -15.39
CA VAL A 344 -11.81 -12.36 -15.54
C VAL A 344 -11.11 -12.18 -14.20
N LEU A 345 -10.35 -13.19 -13.79
CA LEU A 345 -9.45 -13.11 -12.64
C LEU A 345 -8.10 -12.56 -13.09
N SER A 346 -7.68 -11.47 -12.45
CA SER A 346 -6.44 -10.75 -12.76
C SER A 346 -5.40 -10.99 -11.66
N PRO A 347 -4.31 -11.73 -11.94
CA PRO A 347 -3.22 -11.88 -10.99
C PRO A 347 -2.35 -10.61 -10.93
N ARG A 348 -1.76 -10.36 -9.76
CA ARG A 348 -0.79 -9.29 -9.54
C ARG A 348 0.56 -9.91 -9.16
N TYR A 349 1.60 -9.56 -9.91
CA TYR A 349 2.96 -10.10 -9.73
C TYR A 349 3.90 -9.00 -9.25
N ALA A 350 4.70 -9.30 -8.24
CA ALA A 350 5.81 -8.44 -7.83
C ALA A 350 6.90 -8.40 -8.90
N SER A 351 7.53 -7.24 -9.05
CA SER A 351 8.44 -6.92 -10.15
C SER A 351 9.80 -7.59 -10.02
N SER A 352 9.96 -8.81 -10.55
CA SER A 352 11.22 -9.17 -11.23
C SER A 352 10.98 -10.29 -12.26
N LYS A 353 11.41 -10.09 -13.51
CA LYS A 353 11.33 -11.12 -14.56
C LYS A 353 12.21 -12.34 -14.28
N LEU A 354 13.21 -12.19 -13.39
CA LEU A 354 14.02 -13.30 -12.86
C LEU A 354 13.22 -14.19 -11.88
N SER A 355 12.14 -13.66 -11.28
CA SER A 355 11.26 -14.41 -10.40
C SER A 355 10.43 -15.48 -11.13
N ILE A 356 10.15 -15.36 -12.44
CA ILE A 356 9.31 -16.39 -13.11
C ILE A 356 10.01 -17.77 -13.12
N PHE A 357 11.33 -17.81 -13.33
CA PHE A 357 12.11 -19.04 -13.24
C PHE A 357 12.33 -19.49 -11.78
N LYS A 358 12.50 -18.57 -10.83
CA LYS A 358 12.59 -18.88 -9.38
C LYS A 358 11.23 -19.39 -8.81
N GLN A 359 10.10 -18.85 -9.27
CA GLN A 359 8.73 -19.24 -8.91
C GLN A 359 8.35 -20.62 -9.45
N GLN A 360 8.85 -21.02 -10.64
CA GLN A 360 8.66 -22.37 -11.16
C GLN A 360 9.63 -23.39 -10.56
N ALA A 361 10.84 -22.98 -10.18
CA ALA A 361 11.83 -23.89 -9.56
C ALA A 361 11.42 -24.35 -8.15
N CYS A 362 10.64 -23.56 -7.41
CA CYS A 362 10.06 -23.96 -6.13
C CYS A 362 8.94 -25.01 -6.22
N PHE A 363 8.49 -25.40 -7.43
CA PHE A 363 7.49 -26.47 -7.61
C PHE A 363 8.07 -27.89 -7.61
N ILE A 364 9.39 -28.06 -7.50
CA ILE A 364 9.98 -29.36 -7.21
C ILE A 364 10.08 -29.45 -5.68
N PRO A 365 9.33 -30.34 -5.02
CA PRO A 365 9.45 -30.50 -3.58
C PRO A 365 10.90 -30.84 -3.23
N TRP A 366 11.53 -30.00 -2.39
CA TRP A 366 12.81 -30.32 -1.75
C TRP A 366 12.76 -31.70 -1.04
N SER A 367 11.56 -32.19 -0.72
CA SER A 367 11.35 -33.54 -0.21
C SER A 367 11.80 -34.64 -1.19
N MET A 368 11.71 -34.50 -2.52
CA MET A 368 12.18 -35.56 -3.44
C MET A 368 13.70 -35.65 -3.52
N ARG A 369 14.43 -34.53 -3.33
CA ARG A 369 15.90 -34.52 -3.41
C ARG A 369 16.56 -34.93 -2.10
N LEU A 370 16.02 -34.48 -0.96
CA LEU A 370 16.40 -34.99 0.35
C LEU A 370 16.03 -36.47 0.52
N TRP A 371 14.92 -36.94 -0.07
CA TRP A 371 14.59 -38.38 -0.05
C TRP A 371 15.53 -39.18 -0.96
N LEU A 372 15.94 -38.68 -2.12
CA LEU A 372 16.99 -39.32 -2.94
C LEU A 372 18.35 -39.32 -2.24
N ASP A 373 18.77 -38.21 -1.62
CA ASP A 373 20.05 -38.12 -0.92
C ASP A 373 20.05 -38.93 0.37
N MET A 374 18.92 -38.98 1.11
CA MET A 374 18.74 -39.90 2.23
C MET A 374 18.69 -41.36 1.78
N CYS A 375 18.08 -41.69 0.64
CA CYS A 375 18.12 -43.05 0.08
C CYS A 375 19.55 -43.43 -0.35
N ILE A 376 20.34 -42.49 -0.88
CA ILE A 376 21.75 -42.71 -1.25
C ILE A 376 22.63 -42.90 0.00
N VAL A 377 22.38 -42.13 1.06
CA VAL A 377 23.07 -42.28 2.36
C VAL A 377 22.64 -43.55 3.09
N TYR A 378 21.36 -43.94 3.03
CA TYR A 378 20.87 -45.20 3.59
C TYR A 378 21.39 -46.42 2.81
N HIS A 379 21.54 -46.29 1.48
CA HIS A 379 22.11 -47.35 0.64
C HIS A 379 23.64 -47.45 0.78
N ARG A 380 24.34 -46.36 1.14
CA ARG A 380 25.76 -46.40 1.53
C ARG A 380 25.98 -46.92 2.95
N LEU A 381 25.17 -46.49 3.92
CA LEU A 381 25.26 -46.98 5.31
C LEU A 381 24.80 -48.43 5.47
N SER A 382 23.92 -48.93 4.60
CA SER A 382 23.52 -50.34 4.55
C SER A 382 24.55 -51.27 3.91
N MET A 383 25.54 -50.76 3.18
CA MET A 383 26.59 -51.57 2.54
C MET A 383 27.82 -51.76 3.45
N ASP A 384 28.05 -50.89 4.43
CA ASP A 384 29.20 -50.95 5.33
C ASP A 384 28.93 -51.64 6.68
N ALA A 385 27.71 -52.12 6.92
CA ALA A 385 27.29 -52.72 8.19
C ALA A 385 27.21 -54.27 8.18
N LEU A 386 28.02 -54.95 7.36
CA LEU A 386 28.03 -56.42 7.28
C LEU A 386 29.06 -57.13 8.18
N HIS A 387 29.79 -56.43 9.04
CA HIS A 387 30.67 -57.07 10.03
C HIS A 387 30.69 -56.28 11.34
N TYR A 388 29.89 -56.70 12.32
CA TYR A 388 30.22 -56.83 13.76
C TYR A 388 28.93 -57.06 14.58
N PRO A 389 28.88 -58.02 15.51
CA PRO A 389 27.76 -58.19 16.43
C PRO A 389 28.02 -57.38 17.71
N PHE A 390 27.03 -56.65 18.25
CA PHE A 390 26.85 -56.41 19.71
C PHE A 390 25.56 -55.57 19.96
N GLN A 391 24.54 -56.20 20.56
CA GLN A 391 23.96 -55.93 21.89
C GLN A 391 23.45 -54.52 22.22
N LYS A 392 22.12 -54.50 22.47
CA LYS A 392 21.33 -53.72 23.46
C LYS A 392 21.63 -52.22 23.65
N GLY A 393 20.62 -51.42 23.24
CA GLY A 393 20.08 -50.35 24.07
C GLY A 393 20.68 -48.96 23.89
N LEU A 394 20.22 -48.22 22.88
CA LEU A 394 20.26 -46.76 22.89
C LEU A 394 19.12 -46.20 22.03
N THR A 395 18.12 -45.61 22.67
CA THR A 395 17.08 -44.83 21.98
C THR A 395 17.64 -43.43 21.75
N VAL A 396 18.00 -43.09 20.50
CA VAL A 396 18.33 -41.72 20.11
C VAL A 396 17.08 -41.08 19.53
N SER A 397 16.40 -40.24 20.32
CA SER A 397 15.33 -39.37 19.83
C SER A 397 15.96 -38.15 19.16
N LEU A 398 16.06 -38.16 17.82
CA LEU A 398 16.44 -37.00 17.04
C LEU A 398 15.19 -36.15 16.78
N ASN A 399 14.94 -35.14 17.61
CA ASN A 399 13.95 -34.10 17.31
C ASN A 399 14.58 -33.07 16.37
N LEU A 400 14.47 -33.29 15.07
CA LEU A 400 14.83 -32.30 14.05
C LEU A 400 13.57 -31.51 13.68
N ALA A 401 13.27 -30.45 14.42
CA ALA A 401 12.24 -29.49 14.06
C ALA A 401 12.80 -28.53 13.00
N ILE A 402 12.74 -28.92 11.72
CA ILE A 402 13.02 -28.01 10.61
C ILE A 402 11.74 -27.22 10.32
N ASN A 403 11.64 -26.01 10.87
CA ASN A 403 10.71 -25.00 10.40
C ASN A 403 11.34 -24.28 9.20
N VAL A 404 11.09 -24.76 7.98
CA VAL A 404 11.34 -23.95 6.77
C VAL A 404 10.00 -23.38 6.33
N PRO A 405 9.75 -22.06 6.49
CA PRO A 405 8.57 -21.43 5.92
C PRO A 405 8.68 -21.50 4.39
N LEU A 406 7.77 -22.25 3.76
CA LEU A 406 7.59 -22.24 2.31
C LEU A 406 6.95 -20.90 1.92
N TRP A 407 7.77 -19.90 1.61
CA TRP A 407 7.26 -18.62 1.12
C TRP A 407 6.74 -18.81 -0.31
N VAL A 408 5.43 -18.68 -0.50
CA VAL A 408 4.85 -18.46 -1.83
C VAL A 408 5.12 -17.01 -2.20
N VAL A 409 6.32 -16.72 -2.71
CA VAL A 409 6.78 -15.35 -3.10
C VAL A 409 6.07 -14.84 -4.38
N GLY A 410 5.07 -15.58 -4.89
CA GLY A 410 4.45 -15.33 -6.19
C GLY A 410 3.43 -14.19 -6.26
N THR A 411 2.76 -13.85 -5.15
CA THR A 411 1.61 -12.92 -5.13
C THR A 411 1.57 -12.10 -3.83
N LEU A 412 2.56 -11.23 -3.62
CA LEU A 412 2.64 -10.34 -2.44
C LEU A 412 1.66 -9.16 -2.50
N TYR A 413 1.29 -8.73 -3.70
CA TYR A 413 0.51 -7.52 -3.97
C TYR A 413 -0.84 -7.83 -4.62
N THR A 414 -1.78 -6.90 -4.52
CA THR A 414 -3.17 -7.10 -4.96
C THR A 414 -3.60 -6.08 -6.03
N HIS A 415 -4.71 -6.40 -6.70
CA HIS A 415 -5.46 -5.39 -7.44
C HIS A 415 -6.53 -4.81 -6.52
N HIS A 416 -6.33 -3.58 -6.04
CA HIS A 416 -7.12 -3.02 -4.95
C HIS A 416 -8.12 -1.93 -5.38
N GLN A 417 -8.19 -1.61 -6.69
CA GLN A 417 -9.19 -0.71 -7.26
C GLN A 417 -10.61 -1.27 -7.10
N LYS A 418 -11.54 -0.43 -6.63
CA LYS A 418 -12.99 -0.70 -6.63
C LYS A 418 -13.67 0.29 -7.58
N CYS A 419 -14.35 -0.23 -8.59
CA CYS A 419 -14.94 0.61 -9.62
C CYS A 419 -16.18 -0.01 -10.27
N VAL A 420 -17.21 0.80 -10.53
CA VAL A 420 -18.36 0.44 -11.38
C VAL A 420 -18.49 1.49 -12.47
N ILE A 421 -18.60 1.08 -13.73
CA ILE A 421 -18.75 1.96 -14.88
C ILE A 421 -19.99 1.52 -15.65
N VAL A 422 -20.90 2.46 -15.89
CA VAL A 422 -22.16 2.22 -16.59
C VAL A 422 -22.49 3.38 -17.51
N ASP A 423 -23.29 3.11 -18.54
CA ASP A 423 -23.94 4.18 -19.30
C ASP A 423 -25.28 4.55 -18.65
N THR A 424 -25.52 5.84 -18.40
CA THR A 424 -26.78 6.36 -17.83
C THR A 424 -27.38 7.45 -18.72
N GLN A 425 -28.61 7.84 -18.43
CA GLN A 425 -29.34 8.87 -19.15
C GLN A 425 -28.62 10.23 -19.06
N ALA A 426 -28.45 10.87 -20.21
CA ALA A 426 -27.99 12.25 -20.32
C ALA A 426 -29.16 13.14 -20.75
N HIS A 427 -28.89 14.41 -21.07
CA HIS A 427 -29.92 15.32 -21.54
C HIS A 427 -30.52 14.86 -22.89
N GLY A 428 -31.84 15.02 -23.05
CA GLY A 428 -32.57 14.58 -24.25
C GLY A 428 -32.62 13.05 -24.38
N ASN A 429 -32.34 12.52 -25.58
CA ASN A 429 -32.32 11.08 -25.85
C ASN A 429 -30.89 10.49 -25.83
N ASN A 430 -29.91 11.27 -25.36
CA ASN A 430 -28.52 10.84 -25.30
C ASN A 430 -28.22 10.12 -23.98
N ARG A 431 -27.09 9.43 -23.96
CA ARG A 431 -26.54 8.77 -22.78
C ARG A 431 -25.14 9.29 -22.50
N LYS A 432 -24.73 9.19 -21.24
CA LYS A 432 -23.41 9.57 -20.74
C LYS A 432 -22.79 8.40 -20.00
N LEU A 433 -21.48 8.45 -19.83
CA LEU A 433 -20.78 7.53 -18.95
C LEU A 433 -20.84 8.04 -17.51
N THR A 434 -21.10 7.12 -16.59
CA THR A 434 -21.08 7.36 -15.15
C THR A 434 -20.16 6.33 -14.50
N ALA A 435 -19.26 6.80 -13.65
CA ALA A 435 -18.29 5.97 -12.95
C ALA A 435 -18.45 6.10 -11.44
N PHE A 436 -18.32 5.00 -10.71
CA PHE A 436 -18.24 4.95 -9.25
C PHE A 436 -16.86 4.44 -8.87
N ILE A 437 -16.18 5.13 -7.95
CA ILE A 437 -14.90 4.71 -7.38
C ILE A 437 -14.85 5.07 -5.88
N GLY A 438 -14.06 4.35 -5.10
CA GLY A 438 -13.89 4.61 -3.67
C GLY A 438 -13.34 3.41 -2.92
N GLY A 439 -13.68 3.31 -1.63
CA GLY A 439 -13.25 2.22 -0.74
C GLY A 439 -14.19 1.00 -0.73
N LEU A 440 -15.46 1.17 -1.06
CA LEU A 440 -16.46 0.10 -1.06
C LEU A 440 -16.30 -0.89 -2.24
N ASP A 441 -15.94 -2.14 -1.93
CA ASP A 441 -16.11 -3.28 -2.83
C ASP A 441 -17.59 -3.75 -2.82
N LEU A 442 -18.04 -4.36 -3.92
CA LEU A 442 -19.37 -5.00 -3.99
C LEU A 442 -19.32 -6.41 -3.40
N CYS A 443 -19.04 -6.51 -2.10
CA CYS A 443 -18.93 -7.76 -1.36
C CYS A 443 -19.54 -7.70 0.05
N ASP A 444 -19.50 -8.82 0.74
CA ASP A 444 -20.04 -9.04 2.09
C ASP A 444 -19.44 -8.11 3.14
N GLY A 445 -20.24 -7.74 4.13
CA GLY A 445 -19.86 -6.89 5.26
C GLY A 445 -19.77 -5.38 4.97
N ARG A 446 -19.84 -4.96 3.70
CA ARG A 446 -19.66 -3.56 3.26
C ARG A 446 -20.94 -2.72 3.33
N TYR A 447 -22.11 -3.37 3.34
CA TYR A 447 -23.36 -2.63 3.53
C TYR A 447 -23.43 -2.16 4.97
N ASP A 448 -23.55 -0.85 5.16
CA ASP A 448 -23.83 -0.23 6.44
C ASP A 448 -24.49 1.13 6.23
N THR A 449 -24.91 1.72 7.35
CA THR A 449 -25.47 3.06 7.46
C THR A 449 -24.76 3.83 8.57
N PRO A 450 -24.91 5.17 8.63
CA PRO A 450 -24.33 6.00 9.71
C PRO A 450 -24.74 5.61 11.14
N GLU A 451 -25.76 4.76 11.32
CA GLU A 451 -26.13 4.23 12.65
C GLU A 451 -25.16 3.15 13.16
N HIS A 452 -24.44 2.48 12.27
CA HIS A 452 -23.44 1.45 12.55
C HIS A 452 -23.91 0.40 13.59
N ARG A 453 -25.06 -0.21 13.30
CA ARG A 453 -25.79 -1.13 14.20
C ARG A 453 -24.91 -2.34 14.57
N LEU A 454 -24.79 -2.65 15.86
CA LEU A 454 -23.97 -3.76 16.37
C LEU A 454 -24.78 -5.05 16.52
N PHE A 455 -25.97 -4.94 17.13
CA PHE A 455 -26.85 -6.07 17.45
C PHE A 455 -28.24 -5.95 16.82
N ARG A 456 -28.63 -4.73 16.45
CA ARG A 456 -29.91 -4.47 15.77
C ARG A 456 -29.89 -5.00 14.34
N ASP A 457 -31.02 -5.54 13.89
CA ASP A 457 -31.26 -6.00 12.52
C ASP A 457 -30.35 -7.13 11.99
N LEU A 458 -29.65 -7.85 12.88
CA LEU A 458 -28.81 -9.00 12.48
C LEU A 458 -29.59 -10.11 11.76
N ASN A 459 -30.87 -10.27 12.10
CA ASN A 459 -31.77 -11.28 11.50
C ASN A 459 -32.66 -10.71 10.37
N THR A 460 -32.46 -9.44 9.98
CA THR A 460 -33.24 -8.75 8.94
C THR A 460 -32.30 -8.12 7.91
N VAL A 461 -31.82 -6.90 8.12
CA VAL A 461 -30.98 -6.13 7.18
C VAL A 461 -29.62 -6.81 6.96
N PHE A 462 -29.05 -7.41 8.01
CA PHE A 462 -27.75 -8.09 7.94
C PHE A 462 -27.88 -9.62 7.91
N GLN A 463 -29.08 -10.13 7.64
CA GLN A 463 -29.28 -11.55 7.47
C GLN A 463 -28.43 -12.04 6.29
N ASP A 464 -27.69 -13.14 6.52
CA ASP A 464 -26.74 -13.73 5.56
C ASP A 464 -25.55 -12.82 5.16
N ASP A 465 -25.33 -11.71 5.88
CA ASP A 465 -24.23 -10.76 5.69
C ASP A 465 -23.60 -10.33 7.02
N TYR A 466 -23.53 -11.25 7.98
CA TYR A 466 -22.84 -11.01 9.24
C TYR A 466 -21.32 -11.07 9.03
N HIS A 467 -20.66 -9.93 9.20
CA HIS A 467 -19.20 -9.81 9.09
C HIS A 467 -18.57 -9.42 10.43
N ASN A 468 -17.66 -10.26 10.93
CA ASN A 468 -16.75 -9.92 12.03
C ASN A 468 -15.54 -10.88 12.00
N PRO A 469 -14.38 -10.47 11.46
CA PRO A 469 -13.18 -11.30 11.37
C PRO A 469 -12.31 -11.27 12.63
N THR A 470 -12.63 -10.44 13.63
CA THR A 470 -11.88 -10.33 14.88
C THR A 470 -12.33 -11.36 15.91
N LEU A 471 -13.65 -11.60 15.99
CA LEU A 471 -14.22 -12.56 16.95
C LEU A 471 -14.34 -13.95 16.31
N PRO A 472 -14.11 -15.04 17.07
CA PRO A 472 -14.27 -16.39 16.56
C PRO A 472 -15.72 -16.64 16.12
N ALA A 473 -15.91 -17.47 15.09
CA ALA A 473 -17.22 -17.84 14.57
C ALA A 473 -18.03 -18.62 15.63
N GLY A 474 -18.88 -17.90 16.36
CA GLY A 474 -19.74 -18.45 17.41
C GLY A 474 -21.07 -17.69 17.47
N GLY A 475 -22.03 -18.10 16.63
CA GLY A 475 -23.42 -17.64 16.63
C GLY A 475 -23.68 -16.21 16.13
N SER A 476 -24.81 -16.00 15.46
CA SER A 476 -25.29 -14.71 14.92
C SER A 476 -25.72 -13.68 15.98
N LYS A 477 -25.18 -13.76 17.21
CA LYS A 477 -25.62 -12.95 18.36
C LYS A 477 -24.86 -11.63 18.53
N GLY A 478 -23.94 -11.31 17.61
CA GLY A 478 -23.21 -10.04 17.59
C GLY A 478 -22.06 -9.92 18.61
N PRO A 479 -21.36 -8.77 18.62
CA PRO A 479 -21.56 -7.65 17.70
C PRO A 479 -21.03 -7.96 16.29
N ARG A 480 -21.78 -7.57 15.24
CA ARG A 480 -21.16 -7.44 13.91
C ARG A 480 -20.06 -6.39 13.97
N GLN A 481 -19.15 -6.37 13.01
CA GLN A 481 -18.23 -5.26 12.80
C GLN A 481 -18.88 -4.26 11.84
N PRO A 482 -19.29 -3.06 12.31
CA PRO A 482 -19.76 -2.00 11.42
C PRO A 482 -18.68 -1.55 10.44
N TRP A 483 -19.09 -1.02 9.29
CA TRP A 483 -18.23 -0.69 8.18
C TRP A 483 -18.45 0.76 7.75
N HIS A 484 -17.53 1.64 8.17
CA HIS A 484 -17.50 3.05 7.77
C HIS A 484 -16.60 3.22 6.55
N ASP A 485 -17.13 3.78 5.46
CA ASP A 485 -16.37 3.91 4.21
C ASP A 485 -16.83 5.09 3.35
N LEU A 486 -16.01 5.45 2.37
CA LEU A 486 -16.26 6.57 1.46
C LEU A 486 -16.26 6.11 0.00
N HIS A 487 -17.19 6.67 -0.79
CA HIS A 487 -17.28 6.40 -2.22
C HIS A 487 -17.70 7.66 -2.98
N CYS A 488 -17.51 7.69 -4.30
CA CYS A 488 -18.02 8.79 -5.11
C CYS A 488 -18.58 8.31 -6.45
N LYS A 489 -19.53 9.08 -7.00
CA LYS A 489 -19.99 9.00 -8.38
C LYS A 489 -19.40 10.17 -9.17
N ILE A 490 -18.86 9.88 -10.34
CA ILE A 490 -18.22 10.82 -11.27
C ILE A 490 -19.01 10.80 -12.57
N GLU A 491 -19.43 11.98 -13.01
CA GLU A 491 -20.08 12.21 -14.30
C GLU A 491 -19.35 13.31 -15.07
N GLY A 492 -19.42 13.26 -16.41
CA GLY A 492 -18.69 14.18 -17.28
C GLY A 492 -17.37 13.58 -17.78
N PRO A 493 -16.42 14.41 -18.26
CA PRO A 493 -15.27 13.92 -19.00
C PRO A 493 -14.34 13.00 -18.18
N ALA A 494 -14.22 13.22 -16.87
CA ALA A 494 -13.42 12.37 -15.98
C ALA A 494 -13.90 10.90 -15.90
N ALA A 495 -15.18 10.62 -16.20
CA ALA A 495 -15.67 9.24 -16.24
C ALA A 495 -14.97 8.42 -17.35
N TYR A 496 -14.57 9.07 -18.45
CA TYR A 496 -13.86 8.41 -19.56
C TYR A 496 -12.42 8.06 -19.20
N ASP A 497 -11.78 8.80 -18.30
CA ASP A 497 -10.46 8.45 -17.77
C ASP A 497 -10.52 7.16 -16.92
N VAL A 498 -11.59 7.02 -16.11
CA VAL A 498 -11.87 5.80 -15.35
C VAL A 498 -12.11 4.60 -16.29
N LEU A 499 -12.86 4.81 -17.38
CA LEU A 499 -13.03 3.80 -18.44
C LEU A 499 -11.71 3.44 -19.11
N LYS A 500 -10.89 4.43 -19.49
CA LYS A 500 -9.59 4.19 -20.11
C LYS A 500 -8.69 3.37 -19.20
N ASN A 501 -8.70 3.61 -17.89
CA ASN A 501 -8.05 2.76 -16.91
C ASN A 501 -8.58 1.30 -16.95
N PHE A 502 -9.89 1.10 -16.96
CA PHE A 502 -10.50 -0.24 -17.08
C PHE A 502 -10.05 -0.95 -18.36
N GLU A 503 -10.15 -0.29 -19.52
CA GLU A 503 -9.79 -0.88 -20.80
C GLU A 503 -8.31 -1.28 -20.89
N GLN A 504 -7.41 -0.42 -20.40
CA GLN A 504 -5.97 -0.68 -20.35
C GLN A 504 -5.67 -1.95 -19.54
N ARG A 505 -6.34 -2.12 -18.40
CA ARG A 505 -6.20 -3.30 -17.53
C ARG A 505 -6.86 -4.54 -18.14
N TRP A 506 -8.05 -4.40 -18.70
CA TRP A 506 -8.78 -5.49 -19.36
C TRP A 506 -7.93 -6.14 -20.46
N ARG A 507 -7.39 -5.31 -21.37
CA ARG A 507 -6.51 -5.75 -22.47
C ARG A 507 -5.22 -6.43 -21.98
N LYS A 508 -4.77 -6.14 -20.76
CA LYS A 508 -3.62 -6.81 -20.14
C LYS A 508 -4.03 -8.17 -19.56
N ALA A 509 -5.13 -8.23 -18.82
CA ALA A 509 -5.60 -9.43 -18.16
C ALA A 509 -6.02 -10.53 -19.15
N THR A 510 -6.71 -10.16 -20.24
CA THR A 510 -7.20 -11.13 -21.24
C THR A 510 -6.09 -11.73 -22.11
N LYS A 511 -4.98 -11.02 -22.31
CA LYS A 511 -3.83 -11.51 -23.09
C LYS A 511 -3.20 -12.80 -22.52
N TRP A 512 -3.22 -12.97 -21.19
CA TRP A 512 -2.68 -14.16 -20.54
C TRP A 512 -3.57 -15.40 -20.72
N SER A 513 -4.87 -15.20 -20.95
CA SER A 513 -5.84 -16.25 -21.27
C SER A 513 -5.56 -16.88 -22.65
N GLU A 514 -5.11 -16.09 -23.62
CA GLU A 514 -4.85 -16.54 -25.00
C GLU A 514 -3.66 -17.51 -25.09
N PHE A 515 -2.63 -17.34 -24.25
CA PHE A 515 -1.45 -18.22 -24.28
C PHE A 515 -1.78 -19.62 -23.74
N GLY A 516 -2.67 -19.73 -22.75
CA GLY A 516 -3.20 -21.01 -22.26
C GLY A 516 -4.13 -21.71 -23.25
N GLN A 517 -4.76 -20.96 -24.15
CA GLN A 517 -5.67 -21.49 -25.17
C GLN A 517 -4.96 -21.96 -26.45
N ARG A 518 -3.65 -21.76 -26.62
CA ARG A 518 -2.90 -22.27 -27.80
C ARG A 518 -2.92 -23.80 -27.97
N PHE A 519 -3.37 -24.56 -26.98
CA PHE A 519 -3.61 -26.01 -27.08
C PHE A 519 -5.05 -26.42 -27.45
N LYS A 520 -5.97 -25.45 -27.68
CA LYS A 520 -7.30 -25.68 -28.25
C LYS A 520 -7.53 -24.66 -29.37
N ARG A 521 -7.83 -25.12 -30.59
CA ARG A 521 -8.16 -24.25 -31.75
C ARG A 521 -9.50 -23.52 -31.54
N ILE A 522 -9.58 -22.59 -30.58
CA ILE A 522 -10.64 -21.59 -30.44
C ILE A 522 -10.04 -20.38 -29.71
N SER A 523 -9.82 -19.24 -30.39
CA SER A 523 -10.37 -17.93 -29.99
C SER A 523 -9.66 -16.74 -30.64
N HIS A 524 -10.46 -15.86 -31.24
CA HIS A 524 -10.17 -14.45 -31.53
C HIS A 524 -11.12 -13.54 -30.70
N TRP A 525 -11.84 -14.11 -29.73
CA TRP A 525 -13.10 -13.57 -29.19
C TRP A 525 -12.97 -12.56 -28.03
N HIS A 526 -11.81 -12.44 -27.36
CA HIS A 526 -11.71 -11.62 -26.13
C HIS A 526 -11.31 -10.15 -26.38
N ASP A 527 -10.59 -9.84 -27.47
CA ASP A 527 -10.30 -8.45 -27.86
C ASP A 527 -11.57 -7.71 -28.36
N ASP A 528 -12.59 -8.44 -28.83
CA ASP A 528 -13.91 -7.91 -29.25
C ASP A 528 -14.90 -7.69 -28.09
N ALA A 529 -14.52 -7.98 -26.84
CA ALA A 529 -15.43 -7.89 -25.69
C ALA A 529 -15.72 -6.44 -25.24
N LEU A 530 -14.77 -5.52 -25.46
CA LEU A 530 -14.92 -4.10 -25.12
C LEU A 530 -15.79 -3.39 -26.16
N ILE A 531 -16.77 -2.62 -25.69
CA ILE A 531 -17.61 -1.80 -26.56
C ILE A 531 -16.79 -0.59 -27.02
N LYS A 532 -16.84 -0.31 -28.33
CA LYS A 532 -16.31 0.91 -28.93
C LYS A 532 -17.35 2.02 -28.81
N ILE A 533 -17.36 2.69 -27.67
CA ILE A 533 -18.37 3.69 -27.31
C ILE A 533 -18.40 4.82 -28.33
N GLU A 534 -17.25 5.18 -28.90
CA GLU A 534 -17.10 6.21 -29.93
C GLU A 534 -17.88 5.91 -31.22
N ARG A 535 -18.39 4.67 -31.40
CA ARG A 535 -19.22 4.28 -32.54
C ARG A 535 -20.72 4.38 -32.26
N ILE A 536 -21.12 4.66 -31.03
CA ILE A 536 -22.52 4.75 -30.61
C ILE A 536 -22.91 6.22 -30.61
N SER A 537 -23.64 6.66 -31.64
CA SER A 537 -23.90 8.08 -31.91
C SER A 537 -24.68 8.82 -30.81
N TRP A 538 -25.44 8.11 -29.99
CA TRP A 538 -26.20 8.68 -28.87
C TRP A 538 -25.49 8.56 -27.52
N ILE A 539 -24.26 8.04 -27.45
CA ILE A 539 -23.39 8.17 -26.27
C ILE A 539 -22.36 9.24 -26.58
N LEU A 540 -22.50 10.41 -25.95
CA LEU A 540 -21.51 11.48 -26.07
C LEU A 540 -20.17 10.92 -25.58
N SER A 541 -19.12 10.97 -26.40
CA SER A 541 -17.82 10.38 -26.03
C SER A 541 -16.67 11.04 -26.79
N PRO A 542 -15.47 11.08 -26.19
CA PRO A 542 -14.27 11.55 -26.88
C PRO A 542 -14.00 10.77 -28.17
N ASN A 543 -13.60 11.47 -29.22
CA ASN A 543 -13.24 10.88 -30.51
C ASN A 543 -12.29 11.82 -31.29
N PRO A 544 -11.76 11.44 -32.47
CA PRO A 544 -10.82 12.31 -33.19
C PRO A 544 -11.33 13.72 -33.54
N SER A 545 -12.64 13.96 -33.51
CA SER A 545 -13.26 15.28 -33.74
C SER A 545 -13.68 15.99 -32.44
N ILE A 546 -13.79 15.26 -31.32
CA ILE A 546 -14.22 15.78 -30.00
C ILE A 546 -13.11 15.46 -28.99
N PRO A 547 -12.29 16.45 -28.59
CA PRO A 547 -11.27 16.27 -27.57
C PRO A 547 -11.81 15.74 -26.24
N ASP A 548 -10.93 15.15 -25.44
CA ASP A 548 -11.29 14.52 -24.16
C ASP A 548 -11.97 15.47 -23.15
N ASP A 549 -11.78 16.80 -23.25
CA ASP A 549 -12.37 17.81 -22.34
C ASP A 549 -13.26 18.82 -23.09
N ASP A 550 -13.82 18.41 -24.24
CA ASP A 550 -14.69 19.27 -25.04
C ASP A 550 -15.98 19.65 -24.25
N PRO A 551 -16.44 20.91 -24.32
CA PRO A 551 -17.68 21.34 -23.66
C PRO A 551 -18.94 20.54 -24.03
N GLN A 552 -18.94 19.81 -25.14
CA GLN A 552 -20.02 18.87 -25.49
C GLN A 552 -20.11 17.65 -24.56
N LEU A 553 -19.03 17.31 -23.86
CA LEU A 553 -18.96 16.21 -22.90
C LEU A 553 -19.31 16.66 -21.47
N TRP A 554 -19.46 17.96 -21.26
CA TRP A 554 -19.74 18.54 -19.95
C TRP A 554 -21.18 18.23 -19.52
N VAL A 555 -21.32 17.87 -18.25
CA VAL A 555 -22.62 17.66 -17.60
C VAL A 555 -23.10 18.91 -16.86
N SER A 556 -22.17 19.82 -16.55
CA SER A 556 -22.43 21.14 -15.98
C SER A 556 -21.60 22.18 -16.75
N LYS A 557 -22.11 23.39 -16.91
CA LYS A 557 -21.40 24.45 -17.63
C LYS A 557 -20.39 25.13 -16.71
N GLU A 558 -19.36 25.74 -17.27
CA GLU A 558 -18.32 26.40 -16.47
C GLU A 558 -18.85 27.56 -15.60
N ASP A 559 -19.94 28.21 -16.00
CA ASP A 559 -20.60 29.29 -15.24
C ASP A 559 -21.58 28.78 -14.15
N ASP A 560 -21.87 27.48 -14.11
CA ASP A 560 -22.72 26.86 -13.11
C ASP A 560 -21.96 26.75 -11.76
N PRO A 561 -22.47 27.32 -10.66
CA PRO A 561 -21.85 27.20 -9.33
C PRO A 561 -21.65 25.74 -8.88
N GLN A 562 -22.50 24.82 -9.34
CA GLN A 562 -22.42 23.40 -8.98
C GLN A 562 -21.41 22.61 -9.82
N ASN A 563 -20.74 23.23 -10.81
CA ASN A 563 -19.72 22.59 -11.62
C ASN A 563 -18.59 22.01 -10.77
N TRP A 564 -17.99 20.91 -11.25
CA TRP A 564 -16.82 20.28 -10.66
C TRP A 564 -15.67 20.17 -11.65
N HIS A 565 -14.48 20.45 -11.14
CA HIS A 565 -13.23 20.09 -11.79
C HIS A 565 -12.73 18.80 -11.14
N VAL A 566 -12.43 17.79 -11.96
CA VAL A 566 -12.13 16.43 -11.48
C VAL A 566 -10.90 15.88 -12.17
N GLN A 567 -9.98 15.31 -11.40
CA GLN A 567 -8.77 14.67 -11.92
C GLN A 567 -8.65 13.24 -11.38
N VAL A 568 -8.33 12.29 -12.26
CA VAL A 568 -8.19 10.87 -11.90
C VAL A 568 -6.73 10.53 -11.65
N PHE A 569 -6.45 9.87 -10.53
CA PHE A 569 -5.12 9.46 -10.11
C PHE A 569 -5.03 7.95 -9.94
N ARG A 570 -3.82 7.39 -10.10
CA ARG A 570 -3.57 5.95 -9.93
C ARG A 570 -2.23 5.65 -9.26
N SER A 571 -2.19 4.45 -8.70
CA SER A 571 -0.96 3.71 -8.42
C SER A 571 -1.01 2.47 -9.30
N ILE A 572 -0.23 2.40 -10.37
CA ILE A 572 -0.22 1.25 -11.29
C ILE A 572 1.07 1.20 -12.12
N ASP A 573 1.46 0.01 -12.57
CA ASP A 573 2.61 -0.17 -13.45
C ASP A 573 2.29 -0.89 -14.77
N SER A 574 3.27 -0.88 -15.69
CA SER A 574 3.20 -1.56 -17.00
C SER A 574 3.06 -3.09 -16.90
N GLY A 575 3.27 -3.68 -15.72
CA GLY A 575 2.95 -5.07 -15.40
C GLY A 575 1.44 -5.33 -15.35
N SER A 576 0.65 -4.34 -14.94
CA SER A 576 -0.79 -4.47 -14.69
C SER A 576 -1.70 -3.87 -15.76
N LEU A 577 -1.15 -3.20 -16.77
CA LEU A 577 -1.93 -2.66 -17.88
C LEU A 577 -1.23 -2.78 -19.24
N LYS A 578 -1.98 -2.52 -20.31
CA LYS A 578 -1.50 -2.40 -21.70
C LYS A 578 -1.75 -0.96 -22.16
N GLY A 579 -0.74 -0.32 -22.73
CA GLY A 579 -0.87 1.04 -23.29
C GLY A 579 0.26 1.98 -22.86
N PHE A 580 0.97 1.69 -21.78
CA PHE A 580 2.16 2.46 -21.42
C PHE A 580 3.25 2.37 -22.49
N PRO A 581 3.94 3.49 -22.77
CA PRO A 581 5.07 3.51 -23.68
C PRO A 581 6.19 2.60 -23.17
N LYS A 582 7.01 2.11 -24.09
CA LYS A 582 8.22 1.35 -23.76
C LYS A 582 9.47 2.23 -23.73
N ASP A 583 9.39 3.37 -24.40
CA ASP A 583 10.44 4.37 -24.49
C ASP A 583 10.34 5.33 -23.31
N VAL A 584 11.49 5.63 -22.69
CA VAL A 584 11.58 6.42 -21.46
C VAL A 584 11.13 7.87 -21.70
N HIS A 585 11.60 8.49 -22.77
CA HIS A 585 11.25 9.88 -23.09
C HIS A 585 9.75 10.04 -23.36
N THR A 586 9.14 9.05 -24.02
CA THR A 586 7.69 9.02 -24.21
C THR A 586 6.93 8.80 -22.89
N ALA A 587 7.49 8.01 -21.95
CA ALA A 587 6.92 7.80 -20.63
C ALA A 587 6.97 9.08 -19.78
N GLU A 588 8.13 9.75 -19.76
CA GLU A 588 8.35 11.03 -19.08
C GLU A 588 7.42 12.11 -19.65
N ALA A 589 7.25 12.19 -20.97
CA ALA A 589 6.30 13.11 -21.62
C ALA A 589 4.83 12.83 -21.26
N GLN A 590 4.52 11.67 -20.68
CA GLN A 590 3.21 11.31 -20.14
C GLN A 590 3.17 11.34 -18.60
N ASN A 591 4.16 11.98 -17.96
CA ASN A 591 4.31 12.08 -16.51
C ASN A 591 4.43 10.72 -15.80
N LEU A 592 5.04 9.73 -16.45
CA LEU A 592 5.28 8.39 -15.90
C LEU A 592 6.74 8.21 -15.51
N VAL A 593 6.98 7.43 -14.45
CA VAL A 593 8.33 7.15 -13.94
C VAL A 593 8.80 5.79 -14.40
N CYS A 594 10.04 5.70 -14.89
CA CYS A 594 10.65 4.42 -15.26
C CYS A 594 11.55 3.91 -14.13
N ALA A 595 11.21 2.77 -13.52
CA ALA A 595 12.04 2.14 -12.50
C ALA A 595 11.99 0.61 -12.57
N LYS A 596 13.11 -0.07 -12.25
CA LYS A 596 13.23 -1.54 -12.25
C LYS A 596 12.67 -2.23 -13.52
N ASN A 597 12.84 -1.61 -14.71
CA ASN A 597 12.28 -2.04 -16.01
C ASN A 597 10.74 -1.99 -16.14
N LEU A 598 10.07 -1.24 -15.27
CA LEU A 598 8.66 -0.93 -15.34
C LEU A 598 8.44 0.56 -15.57
N VAL A 599 7.31 0.87 -16.20
CA VAL A 599 6.78 2.23 -16.26
C VAL A 599 5.68 2.30 -15.22
N ILE A 600 5.78 3.27 -14.31
CA ILE A 600 4.98 3.38 -13.09
C ILE A 600 4.26 4.72 -13.11
N ASP A 601 2.98 4.66 -12.76
CA ASP A 601 2.12 5.78 -12.42
C ASP A 601 1.94 5.76 -10.90
N TRP A 602 2.36 6.82 -10.23
CA TRP A 602 2.25 7.04 -8.78
C TRP A 602 1.57 8.39 -8.49
N SER A 603 0.70 8.81 -9.40
CA SER A 603 0.02 10.11 -9.34
C SER A 603 -0.83 10.30 -8.08
N ILE A 604 -1.28 9.23 -7.42
CA ILE A 604 -1.96 9.32 -6.11
C ILE A 604 -1.06 9.95 -5.05
N GLN A 605 0.17 9.45 -4.88
CA GLN A 605 1.10 10.03 -3.89
C GLN A 605 1.39 11.49 -4.22
N THR A 606 1.56 11.81 -5.50
CA THR A 606 1.79 13.18 -5.98
C THR A 606 0.62 14.12 -5.63
N ALA A 607 -0.62 13.68 -5.86
CA ALA A 607 -1.82 14.43 -5.55
C ALA A 607 -1.99 14.68 -4.04
N TYR A 608 -1.73 13.67 -3.20
CA TYR A 608 -1.75 13.85 -1.75
C TYR A 608 -0.69 14.87 -1.28
N ILE A 609 0.54 14.80 -1.81
CA ILE A 609 1.62 15.76 -1.48
C ILE A 609 1.19 17.17 -1.86
N GLN A 610 0.71 17.38 -3.09
CA GLN A 610 0.29 18.70 -3.56
C GLN A 610 -0.88 19.25 -2.73
N ALA A 611 -1.89 18.44 -2.43
CA ALA A 611 -3.02 18.86 -1.60
C ALA A 611 -2.58 19.25 -0.17
N ILE A 612 -1.66 18.49 0.45
CA ILE A 612 -1.10 18.82 1.77
C ILE A 612 -0.29 20.12 1.70
N ARG A 613 0.57 20.28 0.69
CA ARG A 613 1.41 21.48 0.54
C ARG A 613 0.57 22.72 0.21
N SER A 614 -0.54 22.59 -0.50
CA SER A 614 -1.46 23.70 -0.79
C SER A 614 -2.35 24.06 0.41
N ALA A 615 -2.53 23.19 1.41
CA ALA A 615 -3.39 23.42 2.56
C ALA A 615 -3.01 24.66 3.39
N GLN A 616 -4.01 25.44 3.80
CA GLN A 616 -3.85 26.71 4.51
C GLN A 616 -4.52 26.74 5.89
N HIS A 617 -5.66 26.06 6.07
CA HIS A 617 -6.48 26.14 7.26
C HIS A 617 -6.55 24.80 8.00
N PHE A 618 -6.97 23.74 7.34
CA PHE A 618 -7.06 22.42 7.98
C PHE A 618 -7.05 21.26 6.97
N ILE A 619 -6.75 20.08 7.49
CA ILE A 619 -6.83 18.82 6.77
C ILE A 619 -7.65 17.82 7.61
N TYR A 620 -8.60 17.15 6.97
CA TYR A 620 -9.38 16.06 7.56
C TYR A 620 -9.14 14.78 6.75
N ILE A 621 -8.66 13.72 7.41
CA ILE A 621 -8.32 12.45 6.77
C ILE A 621 -9.11 11.33 7.43
N GLU A 622 -9.70 10.47 6.62
CA GLU A 622 -10.21 9.18 7.05
C GLU A 622 -9.49 8.10 6.25
N ASN A 623 -8.75 7.22 6.93
CA ASN A 623 -7.98 6.18 6.24
C ASN A 623 -7.91 4.87 7.03
N GLN A 624 -7.94 3.74 6.33
CA GLN A 624 -7.76 2.42 6.95
C GLN A 624 -6.36 2.24 7.55
N TYR A 625 -5.33 2.82 6.92
CA TYR A 625 -3.95 2.77 7.41
C TYR A 625 -3.36 4.16 7.45
N PHE A 626 -2.48 4.38 8.43
CA PHE A 626 -1.72 5.62 8.53
C PHE A 626 -0.28 5.31 8.96
N LEU A 627 0.57 4.99 7.99
CA LEU A 627 1.98 4.72 8.21
C LEU A 627 2.84 5.10 7.00
N GLY A 628 4.04 5.63 7.25
CA GLY A 628 4.91 6.12 6.20
C GLY A 628 6.06 6.98 6.72
N SER A 629 6.87 7.45 5.78
CA SER A 629 8.07 8.26 6.03
C SER A 629 9.07 7.57 6.97
N SER A 630 9.27 6.26 6.76
CA SER A 630 10.05 5.40 7.66
C SER A 630 11.51 5.81 7.83
N TYR A 631 12.09 6.50 6.83
CA TYR A 631 13.43 7.10 6.90
C TYR A 631 13.61 8.06 8.09
N ALA A 632 12.52 8.61 8.63
CA ALA A 632 12.53 9.52 9.75
C ALA A 632 12.06 8.89 11.07
N TRP A 633 11.66 7.61 11.09
CA TRP A 633 11.25 6.93 12.32
C TRP A 633 12.42 6.81 13.33
N PRO A 634 12.17 6.97 14.65
CA PRO A 634 13.21 6.84 15.66
C PRO A 634 13.91 5.47 15.65
N SER A 635 13.16 4.39 15.44
CA SER A 635 13.68 3.03 15.34
C SER A 635 14.62 2.84 14.14
N TYR A 636 14.30 3.43 12.99
CA TYR A 636 15.14 3.37 11.79
C TYR A 636 16.39 4.25 11.89
N LYS A 637 16.34 5.41 12.57
CA LYS A 637 17.56 6.20 12.86
C LYS A 637 18.62 5.38 13.61
N SER A 638 18.18 4.53 14.56
CA SER A 638 19.07 3.62 15.30
C SER A 638 19.53 2.39 14.49
N ALA A 639 18.83 2.03 13.42
CA ALA A 639 19.15 0.91 12.53
C ALA A 639 19.98 1.35 11.32
N ALA A 640 19.83 2.58 10.83
CA ALA A 640 20.65 3.18 9.78
C ALA A 640 22.12 3.30 10.22
N LEU A 641 22.35 3.63 11.50
CA LEU A 641 23.68 3.53 12.14
C LEU A 641 24.25 2.10 12.13
N ARG A 642 23.39 1.06 12.08
CA ARG A 642 23.78 -0.36 11.96
C ARG A 642 23.92 -0.83 10.50
N LYS A 643 23.22 -0.23 9.53
CA LYS A 643 23.40 -0.45 8.07
C LYS A 643 24.86 -0.23 7.68
N HIS A 644 25.47 0.83 8.22
CA HIS A 644 26.89 1.13 8.05
C HIS A 644 27.85 0.09 8.66
N HIS A 645 27.40 -0.79 9.56
CA HIS A 645 28.21 -1.86 10.14
C HIS A 645 27.93 -3.25 9.51
N LEU A 646 26.72 -3.50 9.01
CA LEU A 646 26.33 -4.79 8.41
C LEU A 646 26.90 -4.98 6.99
N GLN A 647 26.99 -3.92 6.17
CA GLN A 647 27.71 -3.98 4.89
C GLN A 647 29.19 -4.37 5.07
N TRP A 648 29.78 -4.02 6.22
CA TRP A 648 31.16 -4.40 6.56
C TRP A 648 31.28 -5.83 7.06
N GLY A 649 30.28 -6.33 7.79
CA GLY A 649 30.21 -7.73 8.24
C GLY A 649 30.22 -8.74 7.09
N SER A 650 29.44 -8.49 6.03
CA SER A 650 29.42 -9.35 4.83
C SER A 650 30.77 -9.35 4.10
N HIS A 651 31.46 -8.21 4.07
CA HIS A 651 32.80 -8.10 3.48
C HIS A 651 33.86 -8.84 4.31
N CYS A 652 33.86 -8.70 5.64
CA CYS A 652 34.77 -9.42 6.53
C CYS A 652 34.57 -10.94 6.50
N ILE A 653 33.32 -11.42 6.38
CA ILE A 653 33.00 -12.85 6.24
C ILE A 653 33.50 -13.39 4.89
N ARG A 654 33.36 -12.63 3.79
CA ARG A 654 33.93 -12.98 2.48
C ARG A 654 35.46 -13.11 2.54
N VAL A 655 36.15 -12.18 3.21
CA VAL A 655 37.63 -12.20 3.37
C VAL A 655 38.11 -13.36 4.25
N LEU A 656 37.39 -13.67 5.34
CA LEU A 656 37.72 -14.79 6.24
C LEU A 656 37.49 -16.15 5.56
N LYS A 657 36.39 -16.31 4.81
CA LYS A 657 36.14 -17.52 4.00
C LYS A 657 37.16 -17.66 2.88
N PHE A 658 37.58 -16.58 2.24
CA PHE A 658 38.61 -16.59 1.19
C PHE A 658 39.97 -17.08 1.72
N LYS A 659 40.44 -16.56 2.87
CA LYS A 659 41.69 -17.03 3.49
C LYS A 659 41.60 -18.48 3.97
N ALA A 660 40.43 -18.91 4.46
CA ALA A 660 40.21 -20.31 4.82
C ALA A 660 40.28 -21.23 3.59
N ASN A 661 39.77 -20.79 2.45
CA ASN A 661 39.78 -21.54 1.20
C ASN A 661 41.17 -21.59 0.51
N GLU A 662 41.96 -20.51 0.60
CA GLU A 662 43.38 -20.52 0.19
C GLU A 662 44.22 -21.51 1.02
N CYS A 663 43.96 -21.62 2.32
CA CYS A 663 44.66 -22.61 3.15
C CYS A 663 44.23 -24.06 2.89
N LEU A 664 42.96 -24.29 2.55
CA LEU A 664 42.45 -25.60 2.14
C LEU A 664 43.03 -26.07 0.80
N THR A 665 43.29 -25.15 -0.14
CA THR A 665 43.91 -25.46 -1.44
C THR A 665 45.42 -25.69 -1.35
N GLN A 666 46.10 -25.18 -0.32
CA GLN A 666 47.55 -25.40 -0.09
C GLN A 666 47.88 -26.60 0.82
N LYS A 667 46.89 -27.38 1.30
CA LYS A 667 47.08 -28.45 2.31
C LYS A 667 47.84 -27.97 3.56
N ALA A 668 47.63 -26.73 3.99
CA ALA A 668 48.21 -26.21 5.22
C ALA A 668 47.12 -26.06 6.28
N THR A 669 47.29 -26.72 7.43
CA THR A 669 46.39 -26.62 8.57
C THR A 669 46.59 -25.26 9.25
N LEU A 670 45.61 -24.35 9.13
CA LEU A 670 45.58 -23.11 9.92
C LEU A 670 45.41 -23.47 11.40
N GLY A 671 46.43 -23.21 12.21
CA GLY A 671 46.33 -23.34 13.67
C GLY A 671 45.48 -22.22 14.27
N LEU A 672 44.79 -22.49 15.38
CA LEU A 672 43.96 -21.52 16.10
C LEU A 672 44.70 -20.20 16.44
N GLN A 673 46.03 -20.25 16.56
CA GLN A 673 46.88 -19.09 16.82
C GLN A 673 47.01 -18.13 15.63
N ASP A 674 46.96 -18.63 14.38
CA ASP A 674 47.04 -17.80 13.18
C ASP A 674 45.72 -17.08 12.89
N ILE A 675 44.59 -17.73 13.19
CA ILE A 675 43.25 -17.14 13.10
C ILE A 675 43.12 -15.96 14.09
N ASN A 676 43.59 -16.11 15.32
CA ASN A 676 43.62 -15.02 16.31
C ASN A 676 44.57 -13.88 15.91
N LYS A 677 45.64 -14.16 15.18
CA LYS A 677 46.59 -13.16 14.64
C LYS A 677 46.01 -12.37 13.46
N ILE A 678 45.09 -12.97 12.70
CA ILE A 678 44.34 -12.31 11.62
C ILE A 678 43.22 -11.46 12.23
N LEU A 679 42.48 -11.97 13.21
CA LEU A 679 41.40 -11.24 13.88
C LEU A 679 41.90 -10.01 14.65
N SER A 680 43.08 -10.07 15.27
CA SER A 680 43.71 -8.93 15.95
C SER A 680 44.24 -7.82 15.02
N ARG A 681 44.35 -8.08 13.71
CA ARG A 681 44.71 -7.05 12.71
C ARG A 681 43.50 -6.37 12.06
N ILE A 682 42.29 -6.88 12.29
CA ILE A 682 41.05 -6.42 11.65
C ILE A 682 40.22 -5.52 12.58
N SER A 683 40.62 -5.35 13.85
CA SER A 683 39.99 -4.40 14.77
C SER A 683 40.98 -3.34 15.28
N PRO A 684 40.74 -2.04 15.06
CA PRO A 684 41.42 -0.97 15.80
C PRO A 684 40.78 -0.69 17.18
N TRP A 685 39.68 -1.36 17.56
CA TRP A 685 38.92 -1.02 18.77
C TRP A 685 38.62 -2.27 19.61
N GLY A 686 39.34 -2.39 20.73
CA GLY A 686 39.34 -3.57 21.59
C GLY A 686 38.04 -3.77 22.37
N GLY A 687 37.43 -4.94 22.18
CA GLY A 687 36.41 -5.54 23.05
C GLY A 687 36.25 -7.03 22.70
N PRO A 688 36.13 -7.96 23.67
CA PRO A 688 36.09 -9.38 23.37
C PRO A 688 34.70 -9.82 22.88
N CYS A 689 34.61 -10.35 21.66
CA CYS A 689 33.46 -11.11 21.19
C CYS A 689 33.64 -12.58 21.57
N ASP A 690 32.75 -13.11 22.43
CA ASP A 690 32.72 -14.52 22.81
C ASP A 690 31.81 -15.29 21.84
N LEU A 691 32.42 -16.05 20.92
CA LEU A 691 31.73 -16.95 19.99
C LEU A 691 32.01 -18.40 20.41
N SER A 692 31.35 -18.87 21.47
CA SER A 692 31.43 -20.27 21.87
C SER A 692 30.41 -21.13 21.08
N ARG A 693 30.96 -22.01 20.23
CA ARG A 693 30.40 -23.28 19.72
C ARG A 693 29.09 -23.24 18.92
N GLN A 694 29.21 -23.12 17.60
CA GLN A 694 28.41 -23.90 16.66
C GLN A 694 29.31 -24.47 15.56
N SER A 695 29.19 -25.78 15.33
CA SER A 695 29.89 -26.53 14.29
C SER A 695 29.41 -26.08 12.90
N LEU A 696 30.31 -25.48 12.12
CA LEU A 696 30.14 -25.28 10.68
C LEU A 696 30.24 -26.63 9.98
N VAL A 697 29.11 -27.31 9.79
CA VAL A 697 28.98 -28.36 8.78
C VAL A 697 28.61 -27.66 7.48
N GLY A 698 29.46 -27.82 6.47
CA GLY A 698 29.30 -27.19 5.17
C GLY A 698 28.02 -27.68 4.47
N SER A 699 27.13 -26.74 4.18
CA SER A 699 26.20 -26.83 3.06
C SER A 699 26.52 -25.68 2.11
N ASP A 700 26.82 -26.02 0.86
CA ASP A 700 26.89 -25.06 -0.25
C ASP A 700 25.50 -24.45 -0.45
N ILE A 701 25.24 -23.38 0.30
CA ILE A 701 24.09 -22.50 0.12
C ILE A 701 24.47 -21.52 -0.98
N LEU A 702 23.65 -21.45 -2.04
CA LEU A 702 23.76 -20.45 -3.10
C LEU A 702 23.69 -19.04 -2.46
N GLU A 703 24.77 -18.27 -2.58
CA GLU A 703 24.93 -16.90 -2.04
C GLU A 703 23.89 -15.89 -2.57
N GLU A 704 23.12 -16.23 -3.62
CA GLU A 704 22.15 -15.37 -4.31
C GLU A 704 20.87 -15.06 -3.51
N ASP A 705 20.48 -15.91 -2.56
CA ASP A 705 19.20 -15.77 -1.85
C ASP A 705 19.26 -14.85 -0.62
N PHE A 706 20.42 -14.25 -0.29
CA PHE A 706 20.55 -13.44 0.92
C PHE A 706 20.56 -11.94 0.65
N GLU A 707 21.19 -11.45 -0.42
CA GLU A 707 21.34 -10.00 -0.69
C GLU A 707 20.07 -9.35 -1.28
N ASP A 708 19.41 -9.97 -2.28
CA ASP A 708 18.12 -9.48 -2.82
C ASP A 708 17.00 -9.55 -1.77
N LEU A 709 17.01 -10.60 -0.93
CA LEU A 709 16.09 -10.78 0.19
C LEU A 709 16.39 -9.82 1.36
N LEU A 710 17.63 -9.30 1.47
CA LEU A 710 18.02 -8.25 2.42
C LEU A 710 17.61 -6.85 1.93
N GLU A 711 17.69 -6.57 0.63
CA GLU A 711 17.12 -5.34 0.05
C GLU A 711 15.57 -5.35 0.20
N GLU A 712 14.89 -6.47 -0.08
CA GLU A 712 13.44 -6.60 0.15
C GLU A 712 13.05 -6.66 1.65
N HIS A 713 13.91 -7.17 2.55
CA HIS A 713 13.67 -7.14 4.00
C HIS A 713 13.75 -5.74 4.61
N LEU A 714 14.32 -4.76 3.89
CA LEU A 714 14.63 -3.42 4.42
C LEU A 714 14.06 -2.28 3.55
N GLU A 715 13.17 -2.58 2.59
CA GLU A 715 12.36 -1.55 1.92
C GLU A 715 11.38 -0.95 2.94
N GLY A 716 11.78 0.17 3.54
CA GLY A 716 10.94 0.94 4.44
C GLY A 716 9.72 1.55 3.76
N ALA A 717 8.81 2.09 4.56
CA ALA A 717 7.66 2.85 4.07
C ALA A 717 8.08 4.28 3.68
N ASP A 718 8.61 4.46 2.47
CA ASP A 718 9.22 5.72 2.02
C ASP A 718 8.24 6.80 1.51
N ASN A 719 6.92 6.53 1.50
CA ASN A 719 5.92 7.52 1.13
C ASN A 719 6.01 8.77 2.03
N LEU A 720 5.72 9.94 1.44
CA LEU A 720 5.97 11.24 2.10
C LEU A 720 4.79 11.77 2.92
N ILE A 721 3.63 11.10 2.90
CA ILE A 721 2.38 11.69 3.40
C ILE A 721 2.45 12.09 4.87
N PRO A 722 2.90 11.23 5.81
CA PRO A 722 3.01 11.62 7.21
C PRO A 722 4.02 12.75 7.46
N MET A 723 5.15 12.74 6.75
CA MET A 723 6.16 13.79 6.89
C MET A 723 5.67 15.14 6.37
N GLU A 724 5.01 15.17 5.20
CA GLU A 724 4.45 16.40 4.64
C GLU A 724 3.41 17.04 5.58
N LEU A 725 2.57 16.22 6.24
CA LEU A 725 1.64 16.71 7.25
C LEU A 725 2.37 17.35 8.46
N ALA A 726 3.39 16.68 8.99
CA ALA A 726 4.17 17.19 10.12
C ALA A 726 4.90 18.49 9.77
N LEU A 727 5.52 18.56 8.59
CA LEU A 727 6.23 19.75 8.12
C LEU A 727 5.27 20.90 7.79
N LYS A 728 4.09 20.62 7.23
CA LYS A 728 3.04 21.64 7.03
C LYS A 728 2.58 22.23 8.36
N ILE A 729 2.34 21.41 9.39
CA ILE A 729 2.00 21.91 10.72
C ILE A 729 3.15 22.76 11.27
N ALA A 730 4.39 22.28 11.17
CA ALA A 730 5.56 23.01 11.64
C ALA A 730 5.71 24.36 10.94
N SER A 731 5.51 24.44 9.61
CA SER A 731 5.58 25.71 8.88
C SER A 731 4.48 26.68 9.31
N LYS A 732 3.26 26.20 9.56
CA LYS A 732 2.17 27.03 10.09
C LYS A 732 2.42 27.53 11.52
N ILE A 733 3.01 26.69 12.39
CA ILE A 733 3.46 27.10 13.73
C ILE A 733 4.50 28.21 13.62
N ARG A 734 5.49 28.05 12.73
CA ARG A 734 6.55 29.04 12.49
C ARG A 734 5.98 30.38 11.98
N ALA A 735 5.01 30.30 11.08
CA ALA A 735 4.27 31.45 10.56
C ALA A 735 3.29 32.06 11.57
N LYS A 736 3.07 31.43 12.74
CA LYS A 736 2.05 31.78 13.74
C LYS A 736 0.63 31.80 13.17
N GLU A 737 0.39 30.97 12.18
CA GLU A 737 -0.91 30.79 11.55
C GLU A 737 -1.63 29.60 12.18
N ARG A 738 -2.95 29.71 12.31
CA ARG A 738 -3.74 28.63 12.89
C ARG A 738 -3.94 27.52 11.85
N PHE A 739 -3.62 26.29 12.23
CA PHE A 739 -3.81 25.12 11.40
C PHE A 739 -4.19 23.91 12.25
N ALA A 740 -4.99 22.99 11.69
CA ALA A 740 -5.37 21.75 12.37
C ALA A 740 -5.42 20.57 11.40
N VAL A 741 -5.00 19.40 11.87
CA VAL A 741 -5.08 18.12 11.16
C VAL A 741 -5.83 17.13 12.03
N TYR A 742 -6.83 16.51 11.43
CA TYR A 742 -7.70 15.52 12.04
C TYR A 742 -7.55 14.22 11.25
N VAL A 743 -7.20 13.13 11.92
CA VAL A 743 -7.00 11.82 11.29
C VAL A 743 -7.89 10.79 11.99
N VAL A 744 -8.79 10.17 11.23
CA VAL A 744 -9.65 9.08 11.70
C VAL A 744 -9.18 7.77 11.08
N ILE A 745 -8.81 6.82 11.93
CA ILE A 745 -8.28 5.50 11.57
C ILE A 745 -9.05 4.42 12.31
N PRO A 746 -9.03 3.15 11.85
CA PRO A 746 -9.68 2.09 12.62
C PRO A 746 -8.95 1.90 13.95
N MET A 747 -9.68 1.43 14.98
CA MET A 747 -9.08 1.19 16.29
C MET A 747 -7.89 0.20 16.17
N TRP A 748 -8.06 -0.82 15.34
CA TRP A 748 -7.00 -1.69 14.83
C TRP A 748 -7.29 -2.10 13.38
N PRO A 749 -6.27 -2.43 12.57
CA PRO A 749 -6.46 -3.06 11.27
C PRO A 749 -7.28 -4.35 11.34
N GLU A 750 -8.15 -4.59 10.35
CA GLU A 750 -9.04 -5.77 10.32
C GLU A 750 -8.30 -7.09 10.54
N GLY A 751 -8.94 -7.95 11.35
CA GLY A 751 -8.38 -9.22 11.80
C GLY A 751 -8.28 -9.30 13.33
N VAL A 752 -7.55 -10.28 13.82
CA VAL A 752 -7.37 -10.50 15.25
C VAL A 752 -6.27 -9.57 15.78
N PRO A 753 -6.53 -8.67 16.74
CA PRO A 753 -5.58 -7.67 17.22
C PRO A 753 -4.28 -8.24 17.80
N THR A 754 -4.31 -9.45 18.32
CA THR A 754 -3.15 -10.16 18.89
C THR A 754 -2.31 -10.88 17.83
N SER A 755 -2.73 -10.89 16.57
CA SER A 755 -1.99 -11.52 15.48
C SER A 755 -0.70 -10.77 15.16
N ALA A 756 0.30 -11.49 14.63
CA ALA A 756 1.58 -10.90 14.28
C ALA A 756 1.44 -9.77 13.24
N SER A 757 0.60 -9.95 12.23
CA SER A 757 0.37 -8.95 11.18
C SER A 757 -0.22 -7.66 11.75
N VAL A 758 -1.27 -7.75 12.56
CA VAL A 758 -1.91 -6.56 13.15
C VAL A 758 -0.97 -5.85 14.12
N GLN A 759 -0.24 -6.60 14.97
CA GLN A 759 0.72 -6.02 15.90
C GLN A 759 1.89 -5.33 15.20
N GLU A 760 2.36 -5.87 14.07
CA GLU A 760 3.41 -5.25 13.25
C GLU A 760 2.93 -3.92 12.62
N ILE A 761 1.72 -3.91 12.06
CA ILE A 761 1.14 -2.70 11.45
C ILE A 761 0.93 -1.61 12.51
N LEU A 762 0.40 -1.97 13.68
CA LEU A 762 0.22 -1.03 14.80
C LEU A 762 1.56 -0.48 15.29
N PHE A 763 2.63 -1.28 15.24
CA PHE A 763 3.97 -0.81 15.56
C PHE A 763 4.42 0.30 14.59
N TRP A 764 4.25 0.09 13.29
CA TRP A 764 4.57 1.11 12.27
C TRP A 764 3.74 2.37 12.36
N GLN A 765 2.45 2.23 12.64
CA GLN A 765 1.57 3.36 12.91
C GLN A 765 2.07 4.15 14.13
N GLY A 766 2.42 3.46 15.23
CA GLY A 766 2.99 4.08 16.42
C GLY A 766 4.29 4.82 16.14
N GLN A 767 5.20 4.25 15.34
CA GLN A 767 6.45 4.91 14.91
C GLN A 767 6.17 6.16 14.06
N THR A 768 5.16 6.11 13.20
CA THR A 768 4.74 7.24 12.37
C THR A 768 4.16 8.38 13.23
N MET A 769 3.26 8.06 14.15
CA MET A 769 2.71 9.03 15.11
C MET A 769 3.82 9.67 15.95
N GLN A 770 4.75 8.86 16.48
CA GLN A 770 5.90 9.32 17.27
C GLN A 770 6.73 10.35 16.50
N MET A 771 7.11 10.03 15.26
CA MET A 771 7.87 10.93 14.39
C MET A 771 7.15 12.27 14.18
N MET A 772 5.85 12.24 13.85
CA MET A 772 5.09 13.47 13.58
C MET A 772 4.98 14.35 14.83
N TYR A 773 4.64 13.75 15.98
CA TYR A 773 4.49 14.50 17.22
C TYR A 773 5.80 15.07 17.74
N GLU A 774 6.93 14.38 17.58
CA GLU A 774 8.26 14.91 17.91
C GLU A 774 8.61 16.16 17.09
N ILE A 775 8.34 16.14 15.78
CA ILE A 775 8.58 17.29 14.89
C ILE A 775 7.76 18.50 15.34
N ILE A 776 6.47 18.30 15.62
CA ILE A 776 5.57 19.36 16.07
C ILE A 776 6.01 19.90 17.44
N ALA A 777 6.30 19.03 18.40
CA ALA A 777 6.74 19.43 19.73
C ALA A 777 8.06 20.19 19.70
N HIS A 778 8.99 19.79 18.84
CA HIS A 778 10.24 20.51 18.63
C HIS A 778 9.99 21.92 18.09
N GLU A 779 9.13 22.08 17.08
CA GLU A 779 8.81 23.40 16.53
C GLU A 779 8.10 24.31 17.54
N LEU A 780 7.17 23.77 18.34
CA LEU A 780 6.50 24.53 19.41
C LEU A 780 7.51 25.11 20.42
N LYS A 781 8.50 24.30 20.83
CA LYS A 781 9.58 24.76 21.71
C LYS A 781 10.49 25.76 21.04
N ALA A 782 10.87 25.54 19.78
CA ALA A 782 11.70 26.45 19.01
C ALA A 782 11.05 27.85 18.88
N MET A 783 9.72 27.89 18.78
CA MET A 783 8.94 29.13 18.73
C MET A 783 8.55 29.71 20.10
N ASN A 784 9.03 29.12 21.21
CA ASN A 784 8.72 29.50 22.60
C ASN A 784 7.21 29.49 22.91
N LEU A 785 6.48 28.49 22.42
CA LEU A 785 5.05 28.27 22.66
C LEU A 785 4.84 27.21 23.75
N ASP A 786 5.43 27.41 24.94
CA ASP A 786 5.45 26.41 26.03
C ASP A 786 4.06 26.02 26.58
N ASN A 787 3.05 26.86 26.35
CA ASN A 787 1.67 26.61 26.78
C ASN A 787 0.84 25.83 25.74
N ALA A 788 1.37 25.61 24.53
CA ALA A 788 0.68 24.90 23.46
C ALA A 788 1.02 23.40 23.51
N HIS A 789 0.05 22.56 23.18
CA HIS A 789 0.22 21.12 23.11
C HIS A 789 0.26 20.65 21.64
N PRO A 790 1.05 19.62 21.26
CA PRO A 790 1.02 19.09 19.89
C PRO A 790 -0.38 18.69 19.39
N LYS A 791 -1.23 18.18 20.30
CA LYS A 791 -2.66 17.89 20.06
C LYS A 791 -3.53 19.12 19.76
N ASP A 792 -3.04 20.33 19.99
CA ASP A 792 -3.74 21.53 19.51
C ASP A 792 -3.68 21.64 17.98
N TYR A 793 -2.82 20.86 17.30
CA TYR A 793 -2.60 20.88 15.86
C TYR A 793 -2.84 19.53 15.18
N LEU A 794 -2.41 18.41 15.77
CA LEU A 794 -2.56 17.07 15.18
C LEU A 794 -3.35 16.13 16.10
N ASN A 795 -4.46 15.59 15.61
CA ASN A 795 -5.33 14.72 16.40
C ASN A 795 -5.66 13.42 15.67
N PHE A 796 -5.49 12.30 16.38
CA PHE A 796 -5.87 10.97 15.92
C PHE A 796 -7.10 10.47 16.67
N TYR A 797 -8.04 9.93 15.91
CA TYR A 797 -9.30 9.38 16.39
C TYR A 797 -9.52 7.99 15.81
N CYS A 798 -10.43 7.24 16.43
CA CYS A 798 -11.04 6.05 15.84
C CYS A 798 -12.55 6.09 16.06
N LEU A 799 -13.28 5.17 15.44
CA LEU A 799 -14.73 5.07 15.60
C LEU A 799 -15.12 3.85 16.42
N GLY A 800 -16.17 3.98 17.21
CA GLY A 800 -16.75 2.88 17.96
C GLY A 800 -18.21 3.12 18.29
N ASN A 801 -18.93 2.02 18.49
CA ASN A 801 -20.31 2.05 18.89
C ASN A 801 -20.53 1.25 20.17
N ARG A 802 -21.60 1.58 20.88
CA ARG A 802 -22.04 0.88 22.08
C ARG A 802 -23.57 0.84 22.12
N GLU A 803 -24.12 -0.37 22.13
CA GLU A 803 -25.55 -0.65 22.13
C GLU A 803 -25.91 -1.56 23.30
N GLU A 804 -27.10 -1.38 23.89
CA GLU A 804 -27.60 -2.34 24.87
C GLU A 804 -27.83 -3.68 24.16
N CYS A 805 -27.26 -4.76 24.71
CA CYS A 805 -27.48 -6.08 24.16
C CYS A 805 -28.98 -6.42 24.31
N PRO A 806 -29.68 -6.85 23.25
CA PRO A 806 -31.08 -7.25 23.36
C PRO A 806 -31.21 -8.34 24.43
N VAL A 807 -31.97 -8.08 25.48
CA VAL A 807 -32.33 -9.10 26.47
C VAL A 807 -33.29 -10.05 25.75
N GLU A 808 -32.79 -11.19 25.27
CA GLU A 808 -33.69 -12.31 24.96
C GLU A 808 -34.48 -12.56 26.24
N SER A 809 -35.80 -12.31 26.19
CA SER A 809 -36.72 -12.64 27.26
C SER A 809 -36.39 -14.06 27.72
N SER A 810 -36.01 -14.19 28.99
CA SER A 810 -35.68 -15.45 29.63
C SER A 810 -36.89 -16.39 29.56
N ASP A 811 -37.02 -17.15 28.47
CA ASP A 811 -37.81 -18.35 28.45
C ASP A 811 -37.01 -19.38 29.25
N ALA A 812 -37.31 -19.44 30.55
CA ALA A 812 -36.66 -20.27 31.55
C ALA A 812 -36.91 -21.79 31.36
N THR A 813 -37.08 -22.27 30.12
CA THR A 813 -37.45 -23.66 29.81
C THR A 813 -36.51 -24.39 28.87
N LYS A 814 -35.42 -23.78 28.39
CA LYS A 814 -34.35 -24.53 27.69
C LYS A 814 -33.16 -24.75 28.61
N GLN A 815 -32.96 -25.99 29.03
CA GLN A 815 -31.75 -26.41 29.72
C GLN A 815 -30.50 -26.03 28.90
N PRO A 816 -29.37 -25.69 29.55
CA PRO A 816 -28.13 -25.42 28.84
C PRO A 816 -27.69 -26.69 28.12
N SER A 817 -27.60 -26.64 26.78
CA SER A 817 -26.90 -27.67 26.04
C SER A 817 -25.43 -27.70 26.52
N ALA A 818 -24.91 -28.89 26.80
CA ALA A 818 -23.60 -29.12 27.40
C ALA A 818 -22.38 -28.75 26.53
N ASN A 819 -22.57 -27.98 25.46
CA ASN A 819 -21.50 -27.31 24.71
C ASN A 819 -21.64 -25.80 24.94
N GLY A 820 -20.86 -25.28 25.89
CA GLY A 820 -20.90 -23.87 26.28
C GLY A 820 -20.20 -22.98 25.25
N ASP A 821 -20.98 -22.28 24.43
CA ASP A 821 -20.48 -21.14 23.66
C ASP A 821 -20.28 -19.97 24.63
N ALA A 822 -19.03 -19.69 24.99
CA ALA A 822 -18.68 -18.58 25.87
C ALA A 822 -19.01 -17.24 25.18
N VAL A 823 -19.90 -16.45 25.79
CA VAL A 823 -20.25 -15.09 25.36
C VAL A 823 -18.99 -14.23 25.29
N SER A 824 -18.74 -13.57 24.16
CA SER A 824 -17.58 -12.69 23.99
C SER A 824 -17.66 -11.48 24.95
N ALA A 825 -16.51 -10.96 25.39
CA ALA A 825 -16.49 -9.76 26.22
C ALA A 825 -17.15 -8.55 25.52
N SER A 826 -16.94 -8.40 24.20
CA SER A 826 -17.59 -7.36 23.39
C SER A 826 -19.11 -7.48 23.39
N GLN A 827 -19.66 -8.70 23.33
CA GLN A 827 -21.09 -8.94 23.46
C GLN A 827 -21.58 -8.62 24.88
N LYS A 828 -20.83 -9.03 25.91
CA LYS A 828 -21.17 -8.74 27.32
C LYS A 828 -21.26 -7.23 27.59
N PHE A 829 -20.32 -6.44 27.06
CA PHE A 829 -20.26 -5.00 27.29
C PHE A 829 -21.01 -4.16 26.24
N GLY A 830 -21.58 -4.81 25.23
CA GLY A 830 -22.39 -4.19 24.19
C GLY A 830 -21.61 -3.24 23.27
N ARG A 831 -20.30 -3.46 23.07
CA ARG A 831 -19.42 -2.49 22.38
C ARG A 831 -18.57 -3.15 21.31
N PHE A 832 -18.26 -2.40 20.25
CA PHE A 832 -17.27 -2.79 19.26
C PHE A 832 -16.77 -1.57 18.46
N MET A 833 -15.61 -1.69 17.80
CA MET A 833 -15.17 -0.64 16.89
C MET A 833 -16.07 -0.56 15.66
N ILE A 834 -16.24 0.64 15.13
CA ILE A 834 -16.73 0.84 13.77
C ILE A 834 -15.48 0.84 12.90
N TYR A 835 -15.43 -0.06 11.92
CA TYR A 835 -14.23 -0.22 11.12
C TYR A 835 -14.14 0.86 10.06
N VAL A 836 -13.16 1.75 10.22
CA VAL A 836 -12.84 2.79 9.24
C VAL A 836 -12.10 2.14 8.08
N HIS A 837 -12.82 1.84 7.01
CA HIS A 837 -12.27 1.40 5.74
C HIS A 837 -12.14 2.55 4.73
N ALA A 838 -12.59 3.75 5.07
CA ALA A 838 -12.40 4.97 4.28
C ALA A 838 -10.98 5.13 3.71
N LYS A 839 -10.87 5.81 2.57
CA LYS A 839 -9.61 6.34 2.01
C LYS A 839 -9.84 7.71 1.39
N GLY A 840 -9.97 8.73 2.22
CA GLY A 840 -10.26 10.09 1.79
C GLY A 840 -9.51 11.17 2.55
N MET A 841 -9.36 12.32 1.92
CA MET A 841 -8.79 13.53 2.50
C MET A 841 -9.57 14.76 2.02
N ILE A 842 -9.98 15.62 2.95
CA ILE A 842 -10.60 16.91 2.69
C ILE A 842 -9.62 18.00 3.11
N VAL A 843 -9.41 18.98 2.24
CA VAL A 843 -8.51 20.11 2.47
C VAL A 843 -9.31 21.41 2.37
N ASP A 844 -9.23 22.20 3.45
CA ASP A 844 -9.78 23.55 3.53
C ASP A 844 -11.28 23.70 3.16
N ASP A 845 -12.07 22.62 3.21
CA ASP A 845 -13.48 22.54 2.77
C ASP A 845 -13.70 22.90 1.27
N GLU A 846 -12.66 22.91 0.44
CA GLU A 846 -12.77 23.21 -1.00
C GLU A 846 -12.30 22.08 -1.92
N TYR A 847 -11.42 21.20 -1.43
CA TYR A 847 -10.87 20.10 -2.21
C TYR A 847 -11.01 18.77 -1.48
N VAL A 848 -11.32 17.72 -2.24
CA VAL A 848 -11.45 16.35 -1.74
C VAL A 848 -10.66 15.38 -2.61
N ILE A 849 -9.89 14.49 -1.99
CA ILE A 849 -9.34 13.28 -2.62
C ILE A 849 -10.06 12.08 -2.03
N LEU A 850 -10.52 11.17 -2.88
CA LEU A 850 -11.20 9.94 -2.47
C LEU A 850 -10.87 8.80 -3.43
N GLY A 851 -10.64 7.59 -2.91
CA GLY A 851 -10.33 6.45 -3.76
C GLY A 851 -10.17 5.14 -2.99
N SER A 852 -9.30 4.26 -3.51
CA SER A 852 -8.98 2.97 -2.90
C SER A 852 -7.65 2.95 -2.13
N ALA A 853 -6.83 3.98 -2.28
CA ALA A 853 -5.45 4.02 -1.79
C ALA A 853 -5.34 4.35 -0.30
N ASN A 854 -4.73 3.43 0.45
CA ASN A 854 -4.43 3.65 1.86
C ASN A 854 -3.19 4.53 2.05
N ILE A 855 -3.03 5.18 3.22
CA ILE A 855 -1.78 5.88 3.57
C ILE A 855 -0.80 4.85 4.12
N ASN A 856 -0.22 4.09 3.19
CA ASN A 856 0.85 3.12 3.40
C ASN A 856 1.68 2.97 2.11
N GLN A 857 2.84 2.31 2.19
CA GLN A 857 3.71 2.10 1.04
C GLN A 857 3.08 1.18 0.00
N ARG A 858 2.31 0.17 0.42
CA ARG A 858 1.57 -0.73 -0.49
C ARG A 858 0.70 0.01 -1.50
N SER A 859 -0.01 1.06 -1.08
CA SER A 859 -0.88 1.84 -1.96
C SER A 859 -0.17 3.03 -2.63
N MET A 860 0.81 3.66 -1.97
CA MET A 860 1.45 4.89 -2.48
C MET A 860 2.60 4.64 -3.47
N ALA A 861 3.24 3.47 -3.45
CA ALA A 861 4.45 3.21 -4.22
C ALA A 861 4.28 3.13 -5.76
N GLY A 862 3.05 3.02 -6.27
CA GLY A 862 2.75 2.80 -7.70
C GLY A 862 3.04 1.38 -8.23
N SER A 863 4.10 0.73 -7.72
CA SER A 863 4.58 -0.58 -8.16
C SER A 863 4.21 -1.75 -7.23
N ARG A 864 3.46 -1.49 -6.16
CA ARG A 864 2.98 -2.51 -5.21
C ARG A 864 1.54 -2.92 -5.55
N ASP A 865 0.54 -2.49 -4.77
CA ASP A 865 -0.87 -2.72 -5.12
C ASP A 865 -1.33 -1.73 -6.19
N THR A 866 -2.31 -2.12 -7.01
CA THR A 866 -2.90 -1.17 -7.96
C THR A 866 -4.08 -0.43 -7.33
N GLU A 867 -4.06 0.90 -7.39
CA GLU A 867 -5.06 1.77 -6.77
C GLU A 867 -5.62 2.80 -7.77
N ILE A 868 -6.77 3.40 -7.43
CA ILE A 868 -7.40 4.49 -8.17
C ILE A 868 -7.98 5.50 -7.17
N ALA A 869 -7.89 6.78 -7.48
CA ALA A 869 -8.52 7.85 -6.74
C ALA A 869 -8.98 8.97 -7.68
N MET A 870 -9.85 9.84 -7.20
CA MET A 870 -10.10 11.14 -7.81
C MET A 870 -9.72 12.24 -6.83
N GLY A 871 -9.28 13.37 -7.37
CA GLY A 871 -9.28 14.65 -6.67
C GLY A 871 -10.25 15.60 -7.36
N ALA A 872 -11.03 16.33 -6.58
CA ALA A 872 -12.05 17.22 -7.11
C ALA A 872 -12.28 18.46 -6.24
N TYR A 873 -12.64 19.56 -6.89
CA TYR A 873 -13.12 20.79 -6.27
C TYR A 873 -14.19 21.46 -7.11
N GLN A 874 -14.94 22.37 -6.49
CA GLN A 874 -15.89 23.23 -7.19
C GLN A 874 -15.24 24.60 -7.41
N PRO A 875 -14.98 25.04 -8.66
CA PRO A 875 -14.20 26.26 -8.95
C PRO A 875 -14.86 27.53 -8.40
N HIS A 876 -16.18 27.52 -8.24
CA HIS A 876 -16.94 28.64 -7.66
C HIS A 876 -16.95 28.65 -6.14
N HIS A 877 -16.60 27.55 -5.48
CA HIS A 877 -16.59 27.41 -4.01
C HIS A 877 -15.16 27.20 -3.48
N THR A 878 -14.26 28.13 -3.80
CA THR A 878 -12.88 28.14 -3.31
C THR A 878 -12.57 29.39 -2.49
N TRP A 879 -11.60 29.31 -1.57
CA TRP A 879 -11.06 30.45 -0.82
C TRP A 879 -10.51 31.52 -1.76
N ALA A 880 -9.83 31.10 -2.83
CA ALA A 880 -9.28 31.99 -3.85
C ALA A 880 -10.36 32.85 -4.52
N LYS A 881 -11.51 32.25 -4.87
CA LYS A 881 -12.63 32.93 -5.54
C LYS A 881 -13.51 33.71 -4.57
N LYS A 882 -13.90 33.11 -3.44
CA LYS A 882 -14.88 33.66 -2.50
C LYS A 882 -14.28 34.65 -1.50
N LYS A 883 -12.96 34.57 -1.22
CA LYS A 883 -12.26 35.35 -0.19
C LYS A 883 -12.81 35.17 1.23
N LYS A 884 -13.58 34.11 1.45
CA LYS A 884 -14.15 33.66 2.73
C LYS A 884 -14.27 32.13 2.70
N HIS A 885 -14.60 31.53 3.84
CA HIS A 885 -14.81 30.08 3.95
C HIS A 885 -15.87 29.60 2.95
N PRO A 886 -15.53 28.71 2.00
CA PRO A 886 -16.49 28.19 1.05
C PRO A 886 -17.43 27.16 1.69
N HIS A 887 -18.74 27.33 1.51
CA HIS A 887 -19.74 26.33 1.95
C HIS A 887 -20.36 25.59 0.75
N GLY A 888 -19.51 25.00 -0.10
CA GLY A 888 -19.93 24.14 -1.21
C GLY A 888 -20.25 22.70 -0.76
N GLN A 889 -20.32 21.79 -1.72
CA GLN A 889 -20.59 20.36 -1.48
C GLN A 889 -19.50 19.69 -0.64
N VAL A 890 -18.22 20.10 -0.77
CA VAL A 890 -17.11 19.57 0.04
C VAL A 890 -17.30 19.91 1.53
N TYR A 891 -17.65 21.17 1.84
CA TYR A 891 -18.05 21.59 3.19
C TYR A 891 -19.25 20.79 3.71
N GLY A 892 -20.29 20.63 2.88
CA GLY A 892 -21.48 19.86 3.24
C GLY A 892 -21.16 18.42 3.60
N TYR A 893 -20.34 17.78 2.79
CA TYR A 893 -19.88 16.42 3.01
C TYR A 893 -19.08 16.28 4.31
N ARG A 894 -18.15 17.20 4.58
CA ARG A 894 -17.36 17.21 5.83
C ARG A 894 -18.24 17.45 7.06
N MET A 895 -19.20 18.38 6.98
CA MET A 895 -20.19 18.59 8.05
C MET A 895 -21.07 17.35 8.28
N SER A 896 -21.39 16.61 7.21
CA SER A 896 -22.19 15.38 7.28
C SER A 896 -21.45 14.25 8.00
N LEU A 897 -20.19 13.99 7.62
CA LEU A 897 -19.32 13.05 8.33
C LEU A 897 -19.17 13.41 9.80
N TRP A 898 -19.04 14.71 10.12
CA TRP A 898 -18.96 15.15 11.51
C TRP A 898 -20.30 15.05 12.25
N ALA A 899 -21.43 15.19 11.56
CA ALA A 899 -22.75 14.99 12.16
C ALA A 899 -22.93 13.54 12.61
N GLU A 900 -22.50 12.59 11.79
CA GLU A 900 -22.43 11.16 12.12
C GLU A 900 -21.46 10.91 13.29
N HIS A 901 -20.20 11.29 13.14
CA HIS A 901 -19.15 10.96 14.12
C HIS A 901 -19.37 11.62 15.47
N LEU A 902 -19.92 12.84 15.51
CA LEU A 902 -20.13 13.59 16.75
C LEU A 902 -21.56 13.47 17.28
N GLY A 903 -22.49 12.95 16.48
CA GLY A 903 -23.91 12.87 16.81
C GLY A 903 -24.59 14.24 17.04
N LYS A 904 -23.97 15.33 16.58
CA LYS A 904 -24.49 16.71 16.68
C LYS A 904 -23.79 17.66 15.72
N LEU A 905 -24.43 18.79 15.44
CA LEU A 905 -23.83 19.95 14.79
C LEU A 905 -23.60 21.07 15.81
N ASP A 906 -22.49 21.80 15.66
CA ASP A 906 -22.14 22.94 16.51
C ASP A 906 -21.54 24.07 15.66
N LYS A 907 -21.68 25.31 16.11
CA LYS A 907 -21.11 26.48 15.42
C LYS A 907 -19.58 26.40 15.31
N CYS A 908 -18.89 25.87 16.31
CA CYS A 908 -17.43 25.76 16.26
C CYS A 908 -16.95 24.80 15.16
N PHE A 909 -17.76 23.82 14.76
CA PHE A 909 -17.43 22.87 13.69
C PHE A 909 -17.46 23.50 12.29
N LYS A 910 -18.04 24.70 12.16
CA LYS A 910 -17.94 25.48 10.93
C LYS A 910 -16.57 26.10 10.73
N GLU A 911 -15.72 26.14 11.76
CA GLU A 911 -14.34 26.63 11.67
C GLU A 911 -13.35 25.56 12.16
N PRO A 912 -13.08 24.52 11.34
CA PRO A 912 -12.29 23.36 11.75
C PRO A 912 -10.86 23.70 12.16
N TYR A 913 -10.29 24.78 11.62
CA TYR A 913 -8.95 25.24 11.99
C TYR A 913 -8.91 25.83 13.41
N SER A 914 -10.03 26.32 13.96
CA SER A 914 -10.05 27.03 15.25
C SER A 914 -9.63 26.14 16.43
N LEU A 915 -9.00 26.74 17.46
CA LEU A 915 -8.66 26.02 18.69
C LEU A 915 -9.91 25.59 19.48
N ALA A 916 -10.99 26.37 19.39
CA ALA A 916 -12.28 26.03 19.99
C ALA A 916 -12.85 24.73 19.39
N CYS A 917 -12.79 24.58 18.06
CA CYS A 917 -13.19 23.36 17.37
C CYS A 917 -12.36 22.16 17.82
N VAL A 918 -11.02 22.26 17.77
CA VAL A 918 -10.11 21.17 18.20
C VAL A 918 -10.40 20.72 19.64
N LYS A 919 -10.57 21.68 20.57
CA LYS A 919 -10.88 21.37 21.97
C LYS A 919 -12.26 20.73 22.14
N SER A 920 -13.25 21.16 21.37
CA SER A 920 -14.61 20.58 21.39
C SER A 920 -14.60 19.14 20.88
N MET A 921 -13.94 18.89 19.74
CA MET A 921 -13.73 17.56 19.16
C MET A 921 -13.03 16.62 20.16
N ASN A 922 -11.89 17.05 20.71
CA ASN A 922 -11.12 16.27 21.67
C ASN A 922 -11.92 15.98 22.94
N LYS A 923 -12.73 16.93 23.43
CA LYS A 923 -13.58 16.72 24.59
C LYS A 923 -14.61 15.62 24.35
N ILE A 924 -15.31 15.65 23.22
CA ILE A 924 -16.31 14.63 22.85
C ILE A 924 -15.62 13.27 22.71
N ALA A 925 -14.48 13.23 22.01
CA ALA A 925 -13.70 12.02 21.81
C ALA A 925 -13.17 11.40 23.12
N ASP A 926 -12.72 12.22 24.07
CA ASP A 926 -12.28 11.79 25.39
C ASP A 926 -13.45 11.28 26.25
N GLU A 927 -14.61 11.96 26.22
CA GLU A 927 -15.83 11.53 26.93
C GLU A 927 -16.37 10.21 26.37
N ASN A 928 -16.41 10.07 25.05
CA ASN A 928 -16.81 8.83 24.40
C ASN A 928 -15.83 7.70 24.67
N TRP A 929 -14.52 7.94 24.68
CA TRP A 929 -13.54 6.89 25.03
C TRP A 929 -13.74 6.36 26.46
N LYS A 930 -14.01 7.26 27.42
CA LYS A 930 -14.33 6.86 28.81
C LYS A 930 -15.60 6.02 28.86
N GLY A 931 -16.65 6.45 28.15
CA GLY A 931 -17.89 5.68 28.02
C GLY A 931 -17.66 4.34 27.33
N PHE A 932 -16.88 4.30 26.26
CA PHE A 932 -16.61 3.10 25.48
C PHE A 932 -15.82 2.08 26.31
N SER A 933 -14.77 2.52 27.03
CA SER A 933 -13.89 1.65 27.82
C SER A 933 -14.45 1.23 29.20
N SER A 934 -15.47 1.92 29.72
CA SER A 934 -16.12 1.59 31.00
C SER A 934 -16.80 0.21 31.00
N GLU A 935 -16.77 -0.49 32.14
CA GLU A 935 -17.54 -1.72 32.35
C GLU A 935 -19.05 -1.45 32.39
N GLU A 936 -19.47 -0.31 32.96
CA GLU A 936 -20.86 0.10 33.01
C GLU A 936 -21.32 0.66 31.66
N PHE A 937 -22.53 0.28 31.23
CA PHE A 937 -23.10 0.75 29.98
C PHE A 937 -23.38 2.25 30.03
N THR A 938 -22.86 2.95 29.01
CA THR A 938 -23.13 4.36 28.75
C THR A 938 -23.33 4.55 27.26
N ARG A 939 -24.43 5.20 26.89
CA ARG A 939 -24.68 5.58 25.50
C ARG A 939 -23.68 6.65 25.08
N LEU A 940 -23.04 6.45 23.93
CA LEU A 940 -22.05 7.39 23.39
C LEU A 940 -22.72 8.57 22.69
N GLN A 941 -22.03 9.71 22.65
CA GLN A 941 -22.40 10.88 21.86
C GLN A 941 -21.77 10.76 20.47
N GLY A 942 -22.51 10.20 19.51
CA GLY A 942 -21.95 9.83 18.22
C GLY A 942 -20.97 8.65 18.33
N HIS A 943 -19.98 8.62 17.46
CA HIS A 943 -19.08 7.49 17.23
C HIS A 943 -17.59 7.82 17.41
N LEU A 944 -17.23 9.10 17.45
CA LEU A 944 -15.85 9.54 17.51
C LEU A 944 -15.24 9.22 18.88
N LEU A 945 -14.19 8.40 18.87
CA LEU A 945 -13.37 8.06 20.01
C LEU A 945 -11.99 8.68 19.84
N ARG A 946 -11.39 9.10 20.95
CA ARG A 946 -9.96 9.41 20.94
C ARG A 946 -9.20 8.13 20.61
N TYR A 947 -8.22 8.20 19.70
CA TYR A 947 -7.32 7.07 19.47
C TYR A 947 -6.56 6.77 20.78
N PRO A 948 -6.44 5.50 21.23
CA PRO A 948 -6.05 5.15 22.60
C PRO A 948 -4.56 5.34 22.95
N VAL A 949 -3.99 6.45 22.49
CA VAL A 949 -2.62 6.87 22.74
C VAL A 949 -2.58 8.16 23.59
N GLU A 950 -1.60 8.20 24.47
CA GLU A 950 -1.17 9.40 25.18
C GLU A 950 -0.03 10.05 24.42
N VAL A 951 -0.05 11.38 24.35
CA VAL A 951 0.99 12.20 23.74
C VAL A 951 1.38 13.25 24.77
N ASP A 952 2.66 13.30 25.13
CA ASP A 952 3.19 14.30 26.05
C ASP A 952 3.60 15.60 25.33
N VAL A 953 4.03 16.60 26.12
CA VAL A 953 4.51 17.90 25.61
C VAL A 953 5.80 17.82 24.77
N ASN A 954 6.51 16.70 24.83
CA ASN A 954 7.72 16.44 24.05
C ASN A 954 7.41 15.68 22.75
N GLY A 955 6.15 15.31 22.52
CA GLY A 955 5.74 14.49 21.39
C GLY A 955 5.98 12.99 21.58
N LYS A 956 6.21 12.54 22.82
CA LYS A 956 6.31 11.12 23.14
C LYS A 956 4.94 10.46 23.12
N VAL A 957 4.81 9.40 22.35
CA VAL A 957 3.59 8.60 22.16
C VAL A 957 3.69 7.33 22.99
N GLY A 958 2.66 7.05 23.77
CA GLY A 958 2.51 5.83 24.56
C GLY A 958 1.05 5.38 24.61
N PRO A 959 0.76 4.19 25.17
CA PRO A 959 -0.62 3.80 25.41
C PRO A 959 -1.24 4.71 26.49
N LEU A 960 -2.56 4.87 26.48
CA LEU A 960 -3.25 5.53 27.58
C LEU A 960 -2.99 4.78 28.92
N PRO A 961 -2.89 5.49 30.06
CA PRO A 961 -2.64 4.86 31.36
C PRO A 961 -3.68 3.78 31.69
N GLY A 962 -3.23 2.56 31.97
CA GLY A 962 -4.09 1.41 32.26
C GLY A 962 -4.73 0.76 31.03
N GLN A 963 -4.44 1.22 29.82
CA GLN A 963 -5.00 0.75 28.55
C GLN A 963 -3.89 0.29 27.60
N GLU A 964 -3.01 -0.61 28.06
CA GLU A 964 -1.92 -1.15 27.24
C GLU A 964 -2.43 -2.01 26.07
N ASN A 965 -3.60 -2.62 26.24
CA ASN A 965 -4.26 -3.45 25.23
C ASN A 965 -5.64 -2.93 24.89
N PHE A 966 -6.16 -3.29 23.71
CA PHE A 966 -7.52 -2.92 23.33
C PHE A 966 -8.57 -3.60 24.24
N PRO A 967 -9.67 -2.90 24.58
CA PRO A 967 -10.75 -3.48 25.37
C PRO A 967 -11.32 -4.75 24.74
N ASP A 968 -11.63 -5.77 25.55
CA ASP A 968 -12.29 -7.04 25.21
C ASP A 968 -11.50 -8.03 24.34
N VAL A 969 -10.71 -7.54 23.38
CA VAL A 969 -10.05 -8.36 22.34
C VAL A 969 -8.54 -8.51 22.54
N GLY A 970 -7.94 -7.70 23.42
CA GLY A 970 -6.51 -7.71 23.69
C GLY A 970 -5.67 -7.14 22.54
N GLY A 971 -4.37 -7.44 22.54
CA GLY A 971 -3.41 -6.90 21.58
C GLY A 971 -2.93 -5.51 21.99
N LYS A 972 -1.63 -5.25 21.89
CA LYS A 972 -1.04 -4.00 22.37
C LYS A 972 -1.46 -2.85 21.47
N VAL A 973 -1.82 -1.71 22.06
CA VAL A 973 -2.24 -0.51 21.33
C VAL A 973 -1.11 0.06 20.48
N ILE A 974 0.12 0.09 21.01
CA ILE A 974 1.33 0.57 20.30
C ILE A 974 1.92 -0.52 19.38
N GLY A 975 1.29 -1.70 19.32
CA GLY A 975 1.79 -2.84 18.55
C GLY A 975 3.10 -3.43 19.09
N ALA A 976 3.69 -4.33 18.30
CA ALA A 976 4.97 -4.97 18.60
C ALA A 976 5.66 -5.45 17.32
N ARG A 977 7.00 -5.39 17.31
CA ARG A 977 7.81 -6.02 16.26
C ARG A 977 7.66 -7.54 16.27
N THR A 978 7.62 -8.10 15.08
CA THR A 978 7.47 -9.52 14.77
C THR A 978 8.54 -9.96 13.78
N THR A 979 8.46 -11.20 13.31
CA THR A 979 9.36 -11.77 12.31
C THR A 979 8.86 -11.58 10.88
N LEU A 980 7.78 -10.81 10.67
CA LEU A 980 7.24 -10.56 9.34
C LEU A 980 8.13 -9.55 8.59
N PRO A 981 8.42 -9.77 7.30
CA PRO A 981 9.08 -8.79 6.46
C PRO A 981 8.33 -7.46 6.40
N ASP A 982 9.07 -6.36 6.46
CA ASP A 982 8.51 -5.00 6.44
C ASP A 982 7.67 -4.76 5.16
N ALA A 983 8.10 -5.28 4.00
CA ALA A 983 7.40 -5.17 2.72
C ALA A 983 5.97 -5.75 2.71
N LEU A 984 5.63 -6.67 3.64
CA LEU A 984 4.27 -7.21 3.77
C LEU A 984 3.34 -6.31 4.57
N THR A 985 3.90 -5.55 5.51
CA THR A 985 3.17 -4.83 6.56
C THR A 985 3.29 -3.30 6.45
N THR A 986 4.00 -2.82 5.41
CA THR A 986 4.22 -1.41 5.10
C THR A 986 3.49 -0.91 3.86
#